data_AF-A0A430LDQ8-F1
#
_entry.id   AF-A0A430LDQ8-F1
#
_cell.length_a   1.000
_cell.length_b   1.000
_cell.length_c   1.000
_cell.angle_alpha   90.00
_cell.angle_beta   90.00
_cell.angle_gamma   90.00
#
_symmetry.space_group_name_H-M   'P 1'
#
loop_
_entity.id
_entity.type
_entity.pdbx_description
1 polymer ?
#
loop_
_entity_poly.entity_id
_entity_poly.type
_entity_poly.pdbx_seq_one_letter_code
_entity_poly.pdbx_strand_id
1 'polypeptide(L)'
;MLSNTQDSLSQQVKTLLRRGSIHQDDIESICSGLRGLSIDARECQQTMNILNSLDYEERPKRHVNIPEAHPTTFSWGLQQDGPRSSGSFRRWLGGDSNLFWVSGKPGSGKSTFMKFASDKKETKECLRTWAGHRELILARHFFTIYGTTIQRSLEGLLRSLLHNILEGEPKLIPKLLPARWANTSNQSQWTHSELESALRAVAKMDLSVHMCFFIDGLDEYSGDHLEICKTLKELSEPSFIKVCVSSRPWNVFEDAFGNAGESKLYIHDLTHEDILNYTQARLSEHPRWRFVSSGPNAAASQSLIKEVVDRSMGVFLWVFLVTRLLREGLSNDDTFSDLKERVSSYPNDLEKFFKHILESVDSFYHEKMARTLMIARDAEEPLGVNMFVFLDQEYDDENYALHAPAYHAWLDDDNYLAASGSIARRINGRCKGLLEWQDYKMVFLHRTVFDFLHTPEMDRFLREMAKPNFCSYLSLLRARLAYFKTTTFHQSDPSEEELDLVEDMPVLVQDLREMARYARLASDEGGDIEGGDIQVAVAALLDNADLGIAKMVRTNQIPAQYESTAVGVYRLLLLESGIDHYIYHKLSIDGYLDSPYTDKRHSPLSFVLGMAPDREFIPPSISTKTNPRLLERLLEVGHDPNKVYGDDTFWTRFLRVYTGSAHLPLHPSMFGVALETGILETLLRHGADPTSYISLTHSYKIPFWLHLLFLGAYTNWNHQLAFEKVWILTLEHIPALSEAKLLKVYEPSVGSEGESWTSHDLWDALLYDAPMEELMELPPALEKKFLLGLFEKLLDKLRDNPATFLKCQNWLAHRLEVDPHELMQRLPSKQQEMSFRKRLAEEEEEGGSRTTKTRRLA
;
A
#
# COMPACT_ATOMS: atom_id res chain seq x y z
N MET A 1 8.90 -32.21 14.56
CA MET A 1 9.59 -32.24 15.87
C MET A 1 8.92 -33.21 16.84
N LEU A 2 7.60 -33.09 17.07
CA LEU A 2 6.84 -33.92 18.03
C LEU A 2 6.98 -35.46 17.88
N SER A 3 7.07 -35.98 16.64
CA SER A 3 7.18 -37.44 16.39
C SER A 3 8.42 -38.07 17.04
N ASN A 4 9.59 -37.42 16.97
CA ASN A 4 10.83 -38.03 17.45
C ASN A 4 10.85 -38.17 18.98
N THR A 5 10.38 -37.15 19.70
CA THR A 5 10.29 -37.14 21.16
C THR A 5 9.22 -38.14 21.63
N GLN A 6 8.08 -38.21 20.91
CA GLN A 6 7.02 -39.19 21.16
C GLN A 6 7.49 -40.64 20.93
N ASP A 7 8.24 -40.89 19.86
CA ASP A 7 8.77 -42.22 19.53
C ASP A 7 9.81 -42.68 20.57
N SER A 8 10.68 -41.76 21.01
CA SER A 8 11.65 -42.00 22.09
C SER A 8 10.98 -42.37 23.41
N LEU A 9 9.98 -41.58 23.85
CA LEU A 9 9.18 -41.87 25.04
C LEU A 9 8.41 -43.19 24.92
N SER A 10 7.83 -43.45 23.75
CA SER A 10 7.12 -44.71 23.48
C SER A 10 8.05 -45.91 23.57
N GLN A 11 9.30 -45.77 23.11
CA GLN A 11 10.33 -46.81 23.19
C GLN A 11 10.82 -47.02 24.62
N GLN A 12 10.97 -45.96 25.41
CA GLN A 12 11.29 -46.03 26.84
C GLN A 12 10.19 -46.74 27.63
N VAL A 13 8.92 -46.35 27.44
CA VAL A 13 7.77 -46.99 28.10
C VAL A 13 7.66 -48.47 27.74
N LYS A 14 7.85 -48.84 26.45
CA LYS A 14 7.89 -50.25 26.03
C LYS A 14 9.03 -51.04 26.68
N THR A 15 10.17 -50.40 26.93
CA THR A 15 11.32 -51.04 27.58
C THR A 15 11.06 -51.28 29.07
N LEU A 16 10.39 -50.33 29.75
CA LEU A 16 9.99 -50.46 31.15
C LEU A 16 8.91 -51.53 31.36
N LEU A 17 7.93 -51.59 30.46
CA LEU A 17 6.89 -52.63 30.47
C LEU A 17 7.48 -54.05 30.31
N ARG A 18 8.62 -54.21 29.63
CA ARG A 18 9.33 -55.49 29.50
C ARG A 18 10.15 -55.86 30.73
N ARG A 19 10.59 -54.88 31.54
CA ARG A 19 11.45 -55.09 32.71
C ARG A 19 10.67 -55.44 33.98
N GLY A 20 9.41 -55.03 34.10
CA GLY A 20 8.53 -55.40 35.21
C GLY A 20 8.79 -54.71 36.57
N SER A 21 9.82 -53.87 36.67
CA SER A 21 10.10 -53.01 37.84
C SER A 21 10.39 -51.57 37.38
N ILE A 22 9.79 -50.58 38.06
CA ILE A 22 9.98 -49.14 37.77
C ILE A 22 10.83 -48.54 38.89
N HIS A 23 12.02 -48.03 38.56
CA HIS A 23 12.87 -47.31 39.50
C HIS A 23 12.60 -45.80 39.47
N GLN A 24 13.05 -45.09 40.50
CA GLN A 24 12.87 -43.63 40.60
C GLN A 24 13.54 -42.89 39.43
N ASP A 25 14.71 -43.34 38.99
CA ASP A 25 15.41 -42.80 37.82
C ASP A 25 14.59 -42.95 36.51
N ASP A 26 13.81 -44.03 36.39
CA ASP A 26 12.93 -44.26 35.23
C ASP A 26 11.75 -43.27 35.22
N ILE A 27 11.21 -42.95 36.40
CA ILE A 27 10.15 -41.94 36.57
C ILE A 27 10.69 -40.55 36.24
N GLU A 28 11.88 -40.20 36.72
CA GLU A 28 12.52 -38.92 36.41
C GLU A 28 12.81 -38.76 34.92
N SER A 29 13.24 -39.84 34.25
CA SER A 29 13.45 -39.87 32.80
C SER A 29 12.16 -39.64 32.01
N ILE A 30 11.07 -40.32 32.37
CA ILE A 30 9.75 -40.10 31.73
C ILE A 30 9.25 -38.67 31.98
N CYS A 31 9.35 -38.17 33.22
CA CYS A 31 8.97 -36.79 33.57
C CYS A 31 9.82 -35.75 32.82
N SER A 32 11.09 -36.04 32.55
CA SER A 32 11.95 -35.20 31.70
C SER A 32 11.48 -35.24 30.24
N GLY A 33 11.18 -36.41 29.69
CA GLY A 33 10.66 -36.53 28.33
C GLY A 33 9.30 -35.86 28.14
N LEU A 34 8.37 -35.98 29.11
CA LEU A 34 7.07 -35.28 29.09
C LEU A 34 7.24 -33.77 29.15
N ARG A 35 8.18 -33.26 29.96
CA ARG A 35 8.55 -31.83 29.95
C ARG A 35 9.12 -31.39 28.60
N GLY A 36 9.95 -32.22 27.98
CA GLY A 36 10.45 -32.01 26.61
C GLY A 36 9.32 -31.91 25.59
N LEU A 37 8.36 -32.84 25.60
CA LEU A 37 7.18 -32.79 24.73
C LEU A 37 6.34 -31.52 24.94
N SER A 38 6.17 -31.09 26.19
CA SER A 38 5.44 -29.85 26.50
C SER A 38 6.16 -28.61 25.96
N ILE A 39 7.50 -28.59 25.97
CA ILE A 39 8.30 -27.51 25.38
C ILE A 39 8.18 -27.57 23.86
N ASP A 40 8.38 -28.73 23.24
CA ASP A 40 8.25 -28.94 21.79
C ASP A 40 6.86 -28.51 21.28
N ALA A 41 5.80 -28.82 22.04
CA ALA A 41 4.43 -28.43 21.71
C ALA A 41 4.23 -26.91 21.78
N ARG A 42 4.79 -26.26 22.82
CA ARG A 42 4.76 -24.80 22.94
C ARG A 42 5.52 -24.14 21.79
N GLU A 43 6.73 -24.60 21.48
CA GLU A 43 7.52 -24.07 20.37
C GLU A 43 6.80 -24.24 19.03
N CYS A 44 6.17 -25.40 18.78
CA CYS A 44 5.34 -25.62 17.58
C CYS A 44 4.19 -24.62 17.50
N GLN A 45 3.47 -24.38 18.61
CA GLN A 45 2.39 -23.41 18.65
C GLN A 45 2.90 -21.98 18.39
N GLN A 46 4.04 -21.61 18.98
CA GLN A 46 4.68 -20.31 18.77
C GLN A 46 5.07 -20.10 17.30
N THR A 47 5.68 -21.11 16.69
CA THR A 47 6.00 -21.13 15.26
C THR A 47 4.74 -20.94 14.41
N MET A 48 3.68 -21.70 14.68
CA MET A 48 2.43 -21.60 13.91
C MET A 48 1.78 -20.21 14.05
N ASN A 49 1.77 -19.62 15.24
CA ASN A 49 1.22 -18.28 15.43
C ASN A 49 1.95 -17.23 14.60
N ILE A 50 3.29 -17.30 14.51
CA ILE A 50 4.10 -16.37 13.72
C ILE A 50 3.94 -16.61 12.22
N LEU A 51 3.88 -17.87 11.78
CA LEU A 51 3.62 -18.18 10.37
C LEU A 51 2.23 -17.70 9.95
N ASN A 52 1.21 -17.96 10.76
CA ASN A 52 -0.16 -17.51 10.51
C ASN A 52 -0.25 -15.97 10.49
N SER A 53 0.52 -15.27 11.31
CA SER A 53 0.54 -13.80 11.28
C SER A 53 1.24 -13.24 10.04
N LEU A 54 2.20 -13.97 9.45
CA LEU A 54 2.81 -13.61 8.16
C LEU A 54 1.92 -13.95 6.97
N ASP A 55 1.06 -14.95 7.09
CA ASP A 55 0.16 -15.38 6.02
C ASP A 55 -0.94 -14.35 5.73
N TYR A 56 -1.49 -14.42 4.52
CA TYR A 56 -2.64 -13.64 4.08
C TYR A 56 -3.40 -14.41 2.99
N GLU A 57 -4.72 -14.28 2.96
CA GLU A 57 -5.62 -15.14 2.17
C GLU A 57 -5.23 -15.19 0.67
N GLU A 58 -4.76 -14.06 0.13
CA GLU A 58 -4.40 -13.90 -1.27
C GLU A 58 -3.03 -14.46 -1.67
N ARG A 59 -2.17 -14.83 -0.72
CA ARG A 59 -0.79 -15.25 -0.98
C ARG A 59 -0.69 -16.42 -1.98
N PRO A 60 -1.42 -17.54 -1.82
CA PRO A 60 -1.38 -18.63 -2.80
C PRO A 60 -2.19 -18.33 -4.06
N LYS A 61 -3.21 -17.46 -3.99
CA LYS A 61 -4.23 -17.31 -5.04
C LYS A 61 -3.63 -16.93 -6.39
N ARG A 62 -2.69 -15.97 -6.43
CA ARG A 62 -2.11 -15.53 -7.71
C ARG A 62 -1.37 -16.65 -8.43
N HIS A 63 -0.54 -17.43 -7.73
CA HIS A 63 0.17 -18.56 -8.32
C HIS A 63 -0.81 -19.65 -8.82
N VAL A 64 -1.84 -19.96 -8.03
CA VAL A 64 -2.88 -20.92 -8.41
C VAL A 64 -3.61 -20.48 -9.68
N ASN A 65 -3.96 -19.19 -9.77
CA ASN A 65 -4.76 -18.63 -10.84
C ASN A 65 -4.02 -18.42 -12.17
N ILE A 66 -2.69 -18.48 -12.17
CA ILE A 66 -1.92 -18.50 -13.42
C ILE A 66 -2.19 -19.83 -14.14
N PRO A 67 -2.57 -19.82 -15.43
CA PRO A 67 -2.81 -21.05 -16.18
C PRO A 67 -1.59 -21.98 -16.20
N GLU A 68 -1.83 -23.29 -16.15
CA GLU A 68 -0.75 -24.26 -16.38
C GLU A 68 -0.18 -24.12 -17.79
N ALA A 69 1.14 -24.27 -17.91
CA ALA A 69 1.79 -24.33 -19.21
C ALA A 69 1.25 -25.52 -20.01
N HIS A 70 1.05 -25.33 -21.32
CA HIS A 70 0.68 -26.44 -22.19
C HIS A 70 1.79 -27.51 -22.16
N PRO A 71 1.48 -28.82 -22.19
CA PRO A 71 2.48 -29.88 -21.99
C PRO A 71 3.67 -29.84 -22.97
N THR A 72 3.50 -29.21 -24.13
CA THR A 72 4.51 -29.11 -25.19
C THR A 72 5.27 -27.77 -25.20
N THR A 73 5.08 -26.89 -24.21
CA THR A 73 5.69 -25.55 -24.18
C THR A 73 6.74 -25.41 -23.07
N PHE A 74 7.66 -24.45 -23.21
CA PHE A 74 8.70 -24.06 -22.24
C PHE A 74 9.75 -25.12 -21.88
N SER A 75 9.64 -26.34 -22.42
CA SER A 75 10.60 -27.42 -22.15
C SER A 75 12.05 -27.03 -22.49
N TRP A 76 12.23 -26.16 -23.50
CA TRP A 76 13.53 -25.61 -23.89
C TRP A 76 14.27 -24.91 -22.75
N GLY A 77 13.57 -24.29 -21.79
CA GLY A 77 14.21 -23.55 -20.69
C GLY A 77 14.97 -24.46 -19.70
N LEU A 78 14.65 -25.76 -19.70
CA LEU A 78 15.25 -26.78 -18.85
C LEU A 78 16.08 -27.80 -19.65
N GLN A 79 16.36 -27.56 -20.94
CA GLN A 79 17.20 -28.44 -21.75
C GLN A 79 18.69 -28.08 -21.63
N GLN A 80 19.58 -29.08 -21.73
CA GLN A 80 21.05 -28.88 -21.70
C GLN A 80 21.60 -28.36 -23.04
N ASP A 81 21.07 -28.84 -24.17
CA ASP A 81 21.70 -28.70 -25.50
C ASP A 81 21.00 -27.70 -26.45
N GLY A 82 20.23 -26.76 -25.91
CA GLY A 82 19.57 -25.74 -26.73
C GLY A 82 20.53 -24.64 -27.22
N PRO A 83 20.21 -23.91 -28.32
CA PRO A 83 20.98 -22.74 -28.76
C PRO A 83 21.23 -21.76 -27.61
N ARG A 84 22.35 -21.00 -27.66
CA ARG A 84 22.94 -20.22 -26.54
C ARG A 84 21.97 -19.49 -25.60
N SER A 85 20.81 -19.03 -26.08
CA SER A 85 19.76 -18.34 -25.29
C SER A 85 18.76 -19.26 -24.57
N SER A 86 18.47 -20.45 -25.08
CA SER A 86 17.44 -21.35 -24.51
C SER A 86 17.91 -22.13 -23.27
N GLY A 87 19.20 -22.50 -23.20
CA GLY A 87 19.79 -23.18 -22.04
C GLY A 87 20.32 -22.26 -20.92
N SER A 88 20.15 -20.94 -21.03
CA SER A 88 20.71 -19.99 -20.06
C SER A 88 20.07 -20.12 -18.68
N PHE A 89 18.77 -20.39 -18.63
CA PHE A 89 18.03 -20.59 -17.39
C PHE A 89 18.52 -21.83 -16.62
N ARG A 90 18.63 -22.98 -17.29
CA ARG A 90 19.20 -24.20 -16.67
C ARG A 90 20.64 -24.01 -16.19
N ARG A 91 21.47 -23.32 -16.98
CA ARG A 91 22.85 -22.98 -16.58
C ARG A 91 22.87 -22.11 -15.34
N TRP A 92 21.99 -21.11 -15.26
CA TRP A 92 21.85 -20.28 -14.07
C TRP A 92 21.43 -21.07 -12.83
N LEU A 93 20.49 -22.01 -12.95
CA LEU A 93 20.04 -22.84 -11.82
C LEU A 93 21.19 -23.59 -11.15
N GLY A 94 22.15 -24.10 -11.93
CA GLY A 94 23.31 -24.87 -11.44
C GLY A 94 24.62 -24.08 -11.34
N GLY A 95 24.67 -22.83 -11.81
CA GLY A 95 25.89 -22.02 -11.89
C GLY A 95 26.06 -21.02 -10.75
N ASP A 96 27.11 -20.20 -10.83
CA ASP A 96 27.50 -19.28 -9.75
C ASP A 96 26.76 -17.93 -9.77
N SER A 97 26.01 -17.63 -10.83
CA SER A 97 25.22 -16.39 -10.90
C SER A 97 24.00 -16.50 -9.98
N ASN A 98 23.76 -15.47 -9.17
CA ASN A 98 22.69 -15.47 -8.17
C ASN A 98 21.41 -14.79 -8.66
N LEU A 99 21.47 -13.91 -9.65
CA LEU A 99 20.31 -13.17 -10.15
C LEU A 99 20.02 -13.54 -11.59
N PHE A 100 18.76 -13.81 -11.93
CA PHE A 100 18.33 -14.10 -13.30
C PHE A 100 17.08 -13.30 -13.66
N TRP A 101 17.08 -12.72 -14.86
CA TRP A 101 15.98 -11.90 -15.33
C TRP A 101 15.25 -12.51 -16.54
N VAL A 102 13.96 -12.78 -16.36
CA VAL A 102 13.02 -13.19 -17.41
C VAL A 102 12.28 -11.97 -17.93
N SER A 103 12.65 -11.53 -19.14
CA SER A 103 12.03 -10.38 -19.79
C SER A 103 11.20 -10.79 -21.00
N GLY A 104 10.31 -9.91 -21.45
CA GLY A 104 9.61 -10.09 -22.72
C GLY A 104 8.36 -9.25 -22.89
N LYS A 105 7.88 -9.21 -24.14
CA LYS A 105 6.70 -8.45 -24.55
C LYS A 105 5.47 -8.73 -23.66
N PRO A 106 4.56 -7.78 -23.49
CA PRO A 106 3.27 -8.05 -22.84
C PRO A 106 2.56 -9.24 -23.49
N GLY A 107 1.99 -10.14 -22.69
CA GLY A 107 1.27 -11.32 -23.20
C GLY A 107 2.16 -12.44 -23.79
N SER A 108 3.48 -12.38 -23.66
CA SER A 108 4.40 -13.41 -24.17
C SER A 108 4.52 -14.69 -23.32
N GLY A 109 3.79 -14.79 -22.21
CA GLY A 109 3.77 -15.99 -21.35
C GLY A 109 4.76 -16.00 -20.19
N LYS A 110 5.28 -14.84 -19.76
CA LYS A 110 6.24 -14.72 -18.64
C LYS A 110 5.75 -15.36 -17.34
N SER A 111 4.56 -14.99 -16.85
CA SER A 111 4.00 -15.54 -15.61
C SER A 111 3.76 -17.04 -15.70
N THR A 112 3.29 -17.53 -16.85
CA THR A 112 3.14 -18.97 -17.13
C THR A 112 4.48 -19.69 -17.11
N PHE A 113 5.54 -19.08 -17.66
CA PHE A 113 6.90 -19.61 -17.59
C PHE A 113 7.45 -19.58 -16.16
N MET A 114 7.23 -18.51 -15.39
CA MET A 114 7.68 -18.43 -13.99
C MET A 114 7.00 -19.48 -13.11
N LYS A 115 5.69 -19.71 -13.31
CA LYS A 115 4.97 -20.80 -12.67
C LYS A 115 5.58 -22.15 -13.05
N PHE A 116 5.68 -22.44 -14.35
CA PHE A 116 6.31 -23.66 -14.88
C PHE A 116 7.71 -23.89 -14.29
N ALA A 117 8.58 -22.88 -14.37
CA ALA A 117 9.96 -22.95 -13.92
C ALA A 117 10.02 -23.25 -12.42
N SER A 118 9.22 -22.56 -11.62
CA SER A 118 9.25 -22.74 -10.18
C SER A 118 8.69 -24.09 -9.74
N ASP A 119 7.68 -24.65 -10.42
CA ASP A 119 6.97 -25.89 -10.03
C ASP A 119 7.61 -27.19 -10.55
N LYS A 120 8.47 -27.10 -11.57
CA LYS A 120 9.10 -28.29 -12.17
C LYS A 120 10.08 -28.98 -11.23
N LYS A 121 10.04 -30.32 -11.24
CA LYS A 121 10.94 -31.16 -10.44
C LYS A 121 12.38 -31.02 -10.89
N GLU A 122 12.58 -30.90 -12.19
CA GLU A 122 13.89 -30.73 -12.84
C GLU A 122 14.57 -29.42 -12.38
N THR A 123 13.81 -28.35 -12.14
CA THR A 123 14.33 -27.12 -11.55
C THR A 123 14.85 -27.38 -10.14
N LYS A 124 14.06 -28.07 -9.31
CA LYS A 124 14.45 -28.42 -7.94
C LYS A 124 15.69 -29.33 -7.91
N GLU A 125 15.84 -30.23 -8.87
CA GLU A 125 17.02 -31.09 -9.01
C GLU A 125 18.28 -30.29 -9.39
N CYS A 126 18.16 -29.33 -10.30
CA CYS A 126 19.26 -28.42 -10.64
C CYS A 126 19.67 -27.57 -9.42
N LEU A 127 18.71 -26.98 -8.72
CA LEU A 127 18.97 -26.19 -7.52
C LEU A 127 19.53 -27.03 -6.36
N ARG A 128 19.13 -28.31 -6.23
CA ARG A 128 19.76 -29.24 -5.27
C ARG A 128 21.21 -29.53 -5.60
N THR A 129 21.54 -29.60 -6.89
CA THR A 129 22.93 -29.77 -7.33
C THR A 129 23.77 -28.57 -6.91
N TRP A 130 23.23 -27.35 -7.05
CA TRP A 130 23.85 -26.12 -6.55
C TRP A 130 23.96 -26.07 -5.02
N ALA A 131 22.91 -26.47 -4.29
CA ALA A 131 22.91 -26.50 -2.82
C ALA A 131 23.82 -27.60 -2.21
N GLY A 132 24.15 -28.64 -2.98
CA GLY A 132 24.95 -29.77 -2.52
C GLY A 132 24.26 -30.55 -1.40
N HIS A 133 24.92 -30.61 -0.23
CA HIS A 133 24.38 -31.30 0.96
C HIS A 133 23.55 -30.40 1.88
N ARG A 134 23.38 -29.12 1.53
CA ARG A 134 22.63 -28.15 2.33
C ARG A 134 21.14 -28.23 2.00
N GLU A 135 20.31 -27.85 2.97
CA GLU A 135 18.86 -27.76 2.77
C GLU A 135 18.52 -26.69 1.73
N LEU A 136 17.46 -26.91 0.94
CA LEU A 136 17.01 -26.00 -0.13
C LEU A 136 15.60 -25.50 0.16
N ILE A 137 15.47 -24.18 0.31
CA ILE A 137 14.20 -23.47 0.47
C ILE A 137 13.85 -22.80 -0.85
N LEU A 138 12.60 -22.97 -1.30
CA LEU A 138 12.04 -22.24 -2.43
C LEU A 138 10.98 -21.29 -1.90
N ALA A 139 11.10 -20.00 -2.23
CA ALA A 139 10.08 -19.01 -1.92
C ALA A 139 9.57 -18.36 -3.20
N ARG A 140 8.30 -17.97 -3.19
CA ARG A 140 7.61 -17.48 -4.38
C ARG A 140 6.77 -16.26 -4.05
N HIS A 141 6.79 -15.29 -4.95
CA HIS A 141 5.86 -14.18 -4.93
C HIS A 141 5.49 -13.80 -6.36
N PHE A 142 4.22 -13.62 -6.61
CA PHE A 142 3.70 -13.27 -7.93
C PHE A 142 2.87 -12.01 -7.78
N PHE A 143 3.37 -10.92 -8.32
CA PHE A 143 2.65 -9.66 -8.32
C PHE A 143 1.43 -9.75 -9.24
N THR A 144 0.40 -8.99 -8.90
CA THR A 144 -0.76 -8.78 -9.77
C THR A 144 -1.33 -7.39 -9.55
N ILE A 145 -1.38 -6.58 -10.59
CA ILE A 145 -1.97 -5.23 -10.48
C ILE A 145 -3.48 -5.28 -10.17
N TYR A 146 -4.11 -6.39 -10.53
CA TYR A 146 -5.54 -6.67 -10.32
C TYR A 146 -5.78 -7.39 -9.01
N GLY A 147 -4.75 -7.61 -8.21
CA GLY A 147 -4.92 -8.21 -6.90
C GLY A 147 -5.45 -7.21 -5.88
N THR A 148 -5.54 -7.68 -4.65
CA THR A 148 -5.68 -6.79 -3.49
C THR A 148 -4.41 -5.94 -3.33
N THR A 149 -4.49 -4.88 -2.52
CA THR A 149 -3.34 -3.98 -2.29
C THR A 149 -2.08 -4.72 -1.85
N ILE A 150 -2.21 -5.75 -0.99
CA ILE A 150 -1.06 -6.55 -0.53
C ILE A 150 -0.39 -7.37 -1.65
N GLN A 151 -1.13 -7.78 -2.69
CA GLN A 151 -0.55 -8.55 -3.82
C GLN A 151 0.29 -7.72 -4.79
N ARG A 152 0.27 -6.39 -4.67
CA ARG A 152 1.07 -5.45 -5.48
C ARG A 152 2.04 -4.60 -4.65
N SER A 153 2.17 -4.89 -3.35
CA SER A 153 2.99 -4.11 -2.41
C SER A 153 4.29 -4.83 -2.02
N LEU A 154 5.24 -4.05 -1.49
CA LEU A 154 6.50 -4.59 -0.96
C LEU A 154 6.26 -5.44 0.28
N GLU A 155 5.27 -5.07 1.10
CA GLU A 155 4.86 -5.85 2.26
C GLU A 155 4.45 -7.28 1.87
N GLY A 156 3.61 -7.45 0.84
CA GLY A 156 3.20 -8.77 0.38
C GLY A 156 4.37 -9.63 -0.09
N LEU A 157 5.35 -9.02 -0.78
CA LEU A 157 6.59 -9.68 -1.16
C LEU A 157 7.37 -10.14 0.07
N LEU A 158 7.65 -9.23 1.01
CA LEU A 158 8.43 -9.53 2.21
C LEU A 158 7.76 -10.63 3.06
N ARG A 159 6.44 -10.53 3.30
CA ARG A 159 5.66 -11.53 4.04
C ARG A 159 5.69 -12.89 3.34
N SER A 160 5.53 -12.93 2.02
CA SER A 160 5.59 -14.18 1.24
C SER A 160 6.95 -14.87 1.37
N LEU A 161 8.04 -14.11 1.22
CA LEU A 161 9.40 -14.65 1.32
C LEU A 161 9.70 -15.13 2.74
N LEU A 162 9.44 -14.30 3.74
CA LEU A 162 9.66 -14.66 5.15
C LEU A 162 8.82 -15.85 5.58
N HIS A 163 7.55 -15.91 5.18
CA HIS A 163 6.70 -17.08 5.46
C HIS A 163 7.35 -18.36 4.94
N ASN A 164 7.76 -18.41 3.65
CA ASN A 164 8.36 -19.61 3.09
C ASN A 164 9.74 -19.94 3.71
N ILE A 165 10.54 -18.93 4.05
CA ILE A 165 11.83 -19.13 4.73
C ILE A 165 11.62 -19.75 6.11
N LEU A 166 10.72 -19.19 6.91
CA LEU A 166 10.47 -19.61 8.29
C LEU A 166 9.70 -20.93 8.36
N GLU A 167 8.85 -21.21 7.36
CA GLU A 167 8.21 -22.52 7.20
C GLU A 167 9.23 -23.61 6.84
N GLY A 168 10.20 -23.28 5.98
CA GLY A 168 11.29 -24.19 5.58
C GLY A 168 12.33 -24.43 6.67
N GLU A 169 12.69 -23.40 7.45
CA GLU A 169 13.62 -23.51 8.58
C GLU A 169 13.06 -22.75 9.82
N PRO A 170 12.15 -23.38 10.59
CA PRO A 170 11.53 -22.76 11.77
C PRO A 170 12.52 -22.32 12.85
N LYS A 171 13.73 -22.90 12.89
CA LYS A 171 14.78 -22.53 13.84
C LYS A 171 15.33 -21.12 13.61
N LEU A 172 15.00 -20.47 12.50
CA LEU A 172 15.33 -19.08 12.25
C LEU A 172 14.42 -18.10 12.98
N ILE A 173 13.20 -18.50 13.35
CA ILE A 173 12.22 -17.61 13.99
C ILE A 173 12.78 -16.94 15.26
N PRO A 174 13.36 -17.68 16.24
CA PRO A 174 13.87 -17.05 17.45
C PRO A 174 15.07 -16.12 17.19
N LYS A 175 15.78 -16.29 16.08
CA LYS A 175 16.95 -15.49 15.71
C LYS A 175 16.58 -14.22 14.94
N LEU A 176 15.63 -14.33 14.02
CA LEU A 176 15.18 -13.23 13.17
C LEU A 176 14.13 -12.36 13.85
N LEU A 177 13.31 -12.97 14.72
CA LEU A 177 12.12 -12.36 15.31
C LEU A 177 12.07 -12.58 16.84
N PRO A 178 13.12 -12.21 17.59
CA PRO A 178 13.22 -12.51 19.02
C PRO A 178 12.09 -11.88 19.84
N ALA A 179 11.67 -10.66 19.50
CA ALA A 179 10.57 -9.96 20.19
C ALA A 179 9.23 -10.68 20.01
N ARG A 180 8.90 -11.10 18.78
CA ARG A 180 7.68 -11.86 18.47
C ARG A 180 7.72 -13.26 19.06
N TRP A 181 8.90 -13.89 19.09
CA TRP A 181 9.08 -15.20 19.72
C TRP A 181 8.84 -15.17 21.23
N ALA A 182 9.24 -14.08 21.90
CA ALA A 182 9.00 -13.89 23.33
C ALA A 182 7.51 -13.66 23.65
N ASN A 183 6.78 -12.92 22.78
CA ASN A 183 5.40 -12.47 23.02
C ASN A 183 4.40 -13.02 21.99
N THR A 184 4.24 -14.34 21.91
CA THR A 184 3.36 -15.00 20.93
C THR A 184 1.86 -14.92 21.20
N SER A 185 1.46 -14.49 22.40
CA SER A 185 0.05 -14.35 22.79
C SER A 185 -0.58 -13.03 22.36
N ASN A 186 0.24 -12.01 22.03
CA ASN A 186 -0.23 -10.72 21.58
C ASN A 186 0.65 -10.24 20.41
N GLN A 187 0.39 -10.81 19.23
CA GLN A 187 1.11 -10.45 18.02
C GLN A 187 0.48 -9.18 17.43
N SER A 188 1.19 -8.06 17.52
CA SER A 188 0.83 -6.85 16.77
C SER A 188 0.93 -7.11 15.26
N GLN A 189 0.27 -6.28 14.46
CA GLN A 189 0.42 -6.32 13.00
C GLN A 189 1.89 -6.09 12.58
N TRP A 190 2.25 -6.57 11.39
CA TRP A 190 3.61 -6.46 10.87
C TRP A 190 3.91 -5.05 10.39
N THR A 191 5.07 -4.50 10.77
CA THR A 191 5.54 -3.23 10.22
C THR A 191 6.48 -3.47 9.04
N HIS A 192 6.52 -2.51 8.11
CA HIS A 192 7.44 -2.58 6.98
C HIS A 192 8.91 -2.71 7.43
N SER A 193 9.33 -1.88 8.40
CA SER A 193 10.69 -1.88 8.96
C SER A 193 11.07 -3.23 9.57
N GLU A 194 10.14 -3.87 10.28
CA GLU A 194 10.37 -5.19 10.88
C GLU A 194 10.54 -6.27 9.81
N LEU A 195 9.66 -6.33 8.82
CA LEU A 195 9.72 -7.29 7.72
C LEU A 195 11.01 -7.13 6.91
N GLU A 196 11.38 -5.90 6.58
CA GLU A 196 12.59 -5.60 5.83
C GLU A 196 13.84 -5.96 6.64
N SER A 197 13.87 -5.59 7.92
CA SER A 197 14.99 -5.93 8.82
C SER A 197 15.17 -7.44 8.95
N ALA A 198 14.08 -8.20 9.10
CA ALA A 198 14.11 -9.65 9.18
C ALA A 198 14.67 -10.27 7.89
N LEU A 199 14.22 -9.83 6.70
CA LEU A 199 14.72 -10.38 5.43
C LEU A 199 16.19 -9.99 5.19
N ARG A 200 16.59 -8.75 5.49
CA ARG A 200 18.00 -8.33 5.42
C ARG A 200 18.89 -9.12 6.38
N ALA A 201 18.38 -9.49 7.56
CA ALA A 201 19.12 -10.32 8.50
C ALA A 201 19.37 -11.72 7.94
N VAL A 202 18.42 -12.31 7.21
CA VAL A 202 18.61 -13.61 6.51
C VAL A 202 19.82 -13.56 5.58
N ALA A 203 19.94 -12.51 4.77
CA ALA A 203 21.04 -12.35 3.81
C ALA A 203 22.43 -12.21 4.49
N LYS A 204 22.47 -11.76 5.75
CA LYS A 204 23.71 -11.51 6.50
C LYS A 204 24.14 -12.67 7.41
N MET A 205 23.27 -13.65 7.62
CA MET A 205 23.56 -14.79 8.49
C MET A 205 24.38 -15.87 7.75
N ASP A 206 25.28 -16.54 8.48
CA ASP A 206 25.89 -17.77 8.01
C ASP A 206 24.90 -18.92 8.21
N LEU A 207 24.17 -19.24 7.13
CA LEU A 207 23.12 -20.25 7.15
C LEU A 207 23.56 -21.54 6.45
N SER A 208 23.20 -22.68 7.05
CA SER A 208 23.38 -24.00 6.45
C SER A 208 22.30 -24.34 5.41
N VAL A 209 21.56 -23.34 4.92
CA VAL A 209 20.46 -23.51 3.96
C VAL A 209 20.74 -22.65 2.72
N HIS A 210 20.32 -23.14 1.56
CA HIS A 210 20.30 -22.40 0.30
C HIS A 210 18.87 -22.00 -0.02
N MET A 211 18.70 -20.82 -0.61
CA MET A 211 17.40 -20.25 -0.88
C MET A 211 17.30 -19.86 -2.36
N CYS A 212 16.18 -20.16 -3.01
CA CYS A 212 15.90 -19.67 -4.35
C CYS A 212 14.52 -18.99 -4.38
N PHE A 213 14.51 -17.73 -4.80
CA PHE A 213 13.32 -16.90 -4.85
C PHE A 213 12.85 -16.74 -6.30
N PHE A 214 11.56 -16.99 -6.54
CA PHE A 214 10.90 -16.69 -7.81
C PHE A 214 9.93 -15.54 -7.61
N ILE A 215 10.22 -14.41 -8.27
CA ILE A 215 9.45 -13.16 -8.14
C ILE A 215 8.94 -12.77 -9.53
N ASP A 216 7.65 -12.93 -9.76
CA ASP A 216 7.02 -12.65 -11.05
C ASP A 216 6.34 -11.28 -11.06
N GLY A 217 6.47 -10.55 -12.17
CA GLY A 217 5.69 -9.35 -12.45
C GLY A 217 6.20 -8.10 -11.72
N LEU A 218 7.51 -7.81 -11.72
CA LEU A 218 8.01 -6.57 -11.10
C LEU A 218 7.40 -5.30 -11.71
N ASP A 219 6.94 -5.34 -12.97
CA ASP A 219 6.21 -4.24 -13.62
C ASP A 219 4.76 -4.06 -13.10
N GLU A 220 4.30 -4.95 -12.22
CA GLU A 220 3.01 -4.89 -11.54
C GLU A 220 3.13 -4.45 -10.07
N TYR A 221 4.34 -4.17 -9.58
CA TYR A 221 4.59 -3.56 -8.28
C TYR A 221 4.13 -2.10 -8.26
N SER A 222 3.40 -1.68 -7.22
CA SER A 222 2.83 -0.33 -7.15
C SER A 222 3.77 0.73 -6.52
N GLY A 223 4.94 0.34 -6.02
CA GLY A 223 5.90 1.26 -5.39
C GLY A 223 7.06 1.66 -6.29
N ASP A 224 8.18 2.07 -5.69
CA ASP A 224 9.36 2.52 -6.44
C ASP A 224 10.14 1.34 -7.07
N HIS A 225 10.10 1.28 -8.40
CA HIS A 225 10.77 0.25 -9.19
C HIS A 225 12.31 0.28 -9.06
N LEU A 226 12.94 1.44 -8.84
CA LEU A 226 14.38 1.54 -8.63
C LEU A 226 14.77 0.96 -7.27
N GLU A 227 13.99 1.29 -6.24
CA GLU A 227 14.22 0.82 -4.87
C GLU A 227 14.09 -0.71 -4.77
N ILE A 228 13.02 -1.29 -5.32
CA ILE A 228 12.86 -2.75 -5.31
C ILE A 228 13.97 -3.45 -6.11
N CYS A 229 14.40 -2.88 -7.24
CA CYS A 229 15.52 -3.44 -7.99
C CYS A 229 16.82 -3.45 -7.19
N LYS A 230 17.08 -2.39 -6.41
CA LYS A 230 18.24 -2.32 -5.50
C LYS A 230 18.14 -3.37 -4.41
N THR A 231 16.99 -3.46 -3.73
CA THR A 231 16.74 -4.45 -2.67
C THR A 231 16.92 -5.89 -3.17
N LEU A 232 16.42 -6.22 -4.36
CA LEU A 232 16.56 -7.57 -4.93
C LEU A 232 18.00 -7.90 -5.33
N LYS A 233 18.79 -6.91 -5.77
CA LYS A 233 20.23 -7.08 -6.02
C LYS A 233 20.98 -7.37 -4.73
N GLU A 234 20.77 -6.54 -3.70
CA GLU A 234 21.39 -6.73 -2.37
C GLU A 234 21.03 -8.12 -1.79
N LEU A 235 19.78 -8.55 -1.96
CA LEU A 235 19.32 -9.87 -1.52
C LEU A 235 20.01 -11.03 -2.27
N SER A 236 20.49 -10.80 -3.50
CA SER A 236 21.19 -11.79 -4.33
C SER A 236 22.72 -11.79 -4.15
N GLU A 237 23.29 -10.90 -3.35
CA GLU A 237 24.74 -10.87 -3.10
C GLU A 237 25.28 -12.14 -2.41
N PRO A 238 24.59 -12.73 -1.41
CA PRO A 238 25.08 -13.95 -0.77
C PRO A 238 25.03 -15.15 -1.72
N SER A 239 26.11 -15.93 -1.77
CA SER A 239 26.24 -17.10 -2.67
C SER A 239 25.26 -18.24 -2.40
N PHE A 240 24.56 -18.22 -1.27
CA PHE A 240 23.52 -19.20 -0.91
C PHE A 240 22.10 -18.72 -1.27
N ILE A 241 21.95 -17.53 -1.88
CA ILE A 241 20.65 -16.99 -2.32
C ILE A 241 20.65 -16.83 -3.83
N LYS A 242 19.67 -17.45 -4.50
CA LYS A 242 19.33 -17.21 -5.90
C LYS A 242 18.01 -16.45 -5.99
N VAL A 243 17.92 -15.52 -6.95
CA VAL A 243 16.73 -14.73 -7.23
C VAL A 243 16.46 -14.77 -8.73
N CYS A 244 15.30 -15.28 -9.11
CA CYS A 244 14.77 -15.21 -10.47
C CYS A 244 13.64 -14.18 -10.47
N VAL A 245 13.79 -13.12 -11.26
CA VAL A 245 12.79 -12.06 -11.40
C VAL A 245 12.21 -12.03 -12.80
N SER A 246 10.95 -11.65 -12.95
CA SER A 246 10.34 -11.39 -14.26
C SER A 246 9.78 -9.98 -14.36
N SER A 247 9.86 -9.38 -15.55
CA SER A 247 9.18 -8.10 -15.83
C SER A 247 9.05 -7.82 -17.34
N ARG A 248 8.33 -6.75 -17.68
CA ARG A 248 8.44 -6.11 -19.02
C ARG A 248 9.82 -5.47 -19.23
N PRO A 249 10.27 -5.29 -20.48
CA PRO A 249 11.53 -4.61 -20.79
C PRO A 249 11.41 -3.08 -20.63
N TRP A 250 10.98 -2.60 -19.46
CA TRP A 250 11.02 -1.17 -19.14
C TRP A 250 12.45 -0.75 -18.85
N ASN A 251 12.79 0.51 -19.16
CA ASN A 251 14.15 1.03 -19.01
C ASN A 251 14.71 0.78 -17.60
N VAL A 252 13.91 0.98 -16.55
CA VAL A 252 14.34 0.71 -15.17
C VAL A 252 14.84 -0.71 -14.95
N PHE A 253 14.22 -1.71 -15.57
CA PHE A 253 14.62 -3.12 -15.45
C PHE A 253 15.75 -3.47 -16.42
N GLU A 254 15.80 -2.88 -17.61
CA GLU A 254 16.93 -3.02 -18.53
C GLU A 254 18.21 -2.43 -17.91
N ASP A 255 18.13 -1.25 -17.32
CA ASP A 255 19.25 -0.60 -16.63
C ASP A 255 19.68 -1.42 -15.40
N ALA A 256 18.71 -1.97 -14.66
CA ALA A 256 18.99 -2.77 -13.47
C ALA A 256 19.57 -4.16 -13.81
N PHE A 257 18.97 -4.90 -14.73
CA PHE A 257 19.22 -6.33 -14.94
C PHE A 257 19.69 -6.68 -16.36
N GLY A 258 19.46 -5.80 -17.35
CA GLY A 258 19.76 -6.05 -18.76
C GLY A 258 21.24 -6.16 -19.07
N ASN A 259 22.12 -5.59 -18.26
CA ASN A 259 23.58 -5.70 -18.41
C ASN A 259 24.16 -7.04 -17.91
N ALA A 260 23.34 -7.91 -17.30
CA ALA A 260 23.76 -9.18 -16.73
C ALA A 260 23.95 -10.28 -17.80
N GLY A 261 24.92 -10.13 -18.70
CA GLY A 261 25.46 -11.15 -19.63
C GLY A 261 24.51 -12.30 -20.00
N GLU A 262 24.86 -13.53 -19.58
CA GLU A 262 24.04 -14.75 -19.80
C GLU A 262 22.93 -14.97 -18.75
N SER A 263 22.77 -14.08 -17.77
CA SER A 263 21.79 -14.20 -16.68
C SER A 263 20.47 -13.52 -17.01
N LYS A 264 20.05 -13.62 -18.28
CA LYS A 264 18.77 -13.12 -18.76
C LYS A 264 18.21 -13.97 -19.88
N LEU A 265 16.90 -13.87 -20.09
CA LEU A 265 16.24 -14.36 -21.30
C LEU A 265 15.12 -13.40 -21.74
N TYR A 266 14.94 -13.29 -23.05
CA TYR A 266 13.78 -12.62 -23.65
C TYR A 266 12.84 -13.68 -24.19
N ILE A 267 11.75 -13.94 -23.47
CA ILE A 267 10.93 -15.14 -23.71
C ILE A 267 10.27 -15.14 -25.09
N HIS A 268 9.87 -13.97 -25.60
CA HIS A 268 9.21 -13.82 -26.89
C HIS A 268 10.07 -14.22 -28.10
N ASP A 269 11.38 -14.31 -27.95
CA ASP A 269 12.29 -14.78 -28.99
C ASP A 269 12.45 -16.31 -28.99
N LEU A 270 11.94 -16.98 -27.96
CA LEU A 270 12.13 -18.41 -27.70
C LEU A 270 10.83 -19.22 -27.84
N THR A 271 9.68 -18.54 -27.98
CA THR A 271 8.35 -19.17 -27.96
C THR A 271 7.81 -19.54 -29.34
N HIS A 272 8.55 -19.32 -30.43
CA HIS A 272 8.04 -19.58 -31.78
C HIS A 272 7.58 -21.03 -31.99
N GLU A 273 8.41 -22.01 -31.64
CA GLU A 273 8.06 -23.44 -31.75
C GLU A 273 6.94 -23.84 -30.77
N ASP A 274 6.97 -23.28 -29.56
CA ASP A 274 5.92 -23.48 -28.56
C ASP A 274 4.55 -22.99 -29.07
N ILE A 275 4.50 -21.82 -29.71
CA ILE A 275 3.30 -21.22 -30.30
C ILE A 275 2.78 -22.08 -31.45
N LEU A 276 3.67 -22.62 -32.29
CA LEU A 276 3.30 -23.54 -33.37
C LEU A 276 2.61 -24.79 -32.81
N ASN A 277 3.26 -25.44 -31.85
CA ASN A 277 2.76 -26.67 -31.22
C ASN A 277 1.43 -26.41 -30.50
N TYR A 278 1.32 -25.30 -29.77
CA TYR A 278 0.11 -24.87 -29.09
C TYR A 278 -1.05 -24.65 -30.08
N THR A 279 -0.81 -23.89 -31.16
CA THR A 279 -1.84 -23.58 -32.16
C THR A 279 -2.37 -24.85 -32.82
N GLN A 280 -1.46 -25.74 -33.24
CA GLN A 280 -1.83 -27.02 -33.81
C GLN A 280 -2.66 -27.87 -32.83
N ALA A 281 -2.22 -27.99 -31.58
CA ALA A 281 -2.91 -28.78 -30.57
C ALA A 281 -4.33 -28.23 -30.29
N ARG A 282 -4.44 -26.93 -30.01
CA ARG A 282 -5.72 -26.28 -29.67
C ARG A 282 -6.76 -26.34 -30.78
N LEU A 283 -6.35 -26.21 -32.05
CA LEU A 283 -7.28 -26.36 -33.16
C LEU A 283 -7.68 -27.82 -33.35
N SER A 284 -6.73 -28.76 -33.22
CA SER A 284 -6.98 -30.20 -33.38
C SER A 284 -7.90 -30.80 -32.31
N GLU A 285 -7.97 -30.20 -31.13
CA GLU A 285 -8.94 -30.54 -30.09
C GLU A 285 -10.40 -30.31 -30.54
N HIS A 286 -10.64 -29.39 -31.46
CA HIS A 286 -12.00 -29.10 -31.91
C HIS A 286 -12.49 -30.19 -32.89
N PRO A 287 -13.65 -30.84 -32.66
CA PRO A 287 -14.11 -31.95 -33.50
C PRO A 287 -14.23 -31.62 -34.99
N ARG A 288 -14.61 -30.38 -35.31
CA ARG A 288 -14.76 -29.91 -36.70
C ARG A 288 -13.44 -29.62 -37.42
N TRP A 289 -12.33 -29.42 -36.70
CA TRP A 289 -11.06 -29.07 -37.31
C TRP A 289 -10.59 -30.13 -38.31
N ARG A 290 -10.71 -31.41 -37.97
CA ARG A 290 -10.29 -32.51 -38.85
C ARG A 290 -11.00 -32.47 -40.19
N PHE A 291 -12.27 -32.06 -40.24
CA PHE A 291 -13.03 -32.01 -41.48
C PHE A 291 -12.58 -30.86 -42.40
N VAL A 292 -12.28 -29.70 -41.83
CA VAL A 292 -11.84 -28.51 -42.60
C VAL A 292 -10.36 -28.52 -42.97
N SER A 293 -9.53 -29.22 -42.19
CA SER A 293 -8.07 -29.30 -42.33
C SER A 293 -7.56 -30.56 -43.03
N SER A 294 -8.43 -31.50 -43.43
CA SER A 294 -8.03 -32.72 -44.15
C SER A 294 -8.24 -32.60 -45.66
N GLY A 295 -7.74 -33.60 -46.41
CA GLY A 295 -7.96 -33.72 -47.84
C GLY A 295 -7.31 -32.57 -48.63
N PRO A 296 -8.04 -31.88 -49.53
CA PRO A 296 -7.48 -30.78 -50.34
C PRO A 296 -6.86 -29.64 -49.52
N ASN A 297 -7.35 -29.45 -48.28
CA ASN A 297 -6.94 -28.33 -47.43
C ASN A 297 -5.77 -28.66 -46.49
N ALA A 298 -5.22 -29.88 -46.49
CA ALA A 298 -4.18 -30.27 -45.53
C ALA A 298 -2.94 -29.38 -45.59
N ALA A 299 -2.41 -29.11 -46.78
CA ALA A 299 -1.28 -28.19 -46.95
C ALA A 299 -1.66 -26.74 -46.56
N ALA A 300 -2.87 -26.31 -46.90
CA ALA A 300 -3.35 -24.97 -46.59
C ALA A 300 -3.53 -24.76 -45.07
N SER A 301 -3.98 -25.78 -44.32
CA SER A 301 -4.13 -25.69 -42.87
C SER A 301 -2.79 -25.52 -42.15
N GLN A 302 -1.73 -26.15 -42.63
CA GLN A 302 -0.37 -25.95 -42.10
C GLN A 302 0.11 -24.52 -42.38
N SER A 303 -0.20 -23.98 -43.56
CA SER A 303 0.09 -22.58 -43.88
C SER A 303 -0.68 -21.60 -42.99
N LEU A 304 -1.96 -21.88 -42.68
CA LEU A 304 -2.76 -21.04 -41.79
C LEU A 304 -2.19 -21.03 -40.37
N ILE A 305 -1.80 -22.19 -39.85
CA ILE A 305 -1.16 -22.29 -38.54
C ILE A 305 0.14 -21.48 -38.54
N LYS A 306 0.99 -21.63 -39.57
CA LYS A 306 2.21 -20.86 -39.69
C LYS A 306 1.95 -19.35 -39.76
N GLU A 307 0.91 -18.93 -40.48
CA GLU A 307 0.49 -17.53 -40.54
C GLU A 307 0.14 -16.99 -39.14
N VAL A 308 -0.60 -17.76 -38.34
CA VAL A 308 -0.90 -17.41 -36.93
C VAL A 308 0.38 -17.26 -36.12
N VAL A 309 1.35 -18.18 -36.26
CA VAL A 309 2.64 -18.10 -35.56
C VAL A 309 3.40 -16.83 -35.96
N ASP A 310 3.61 -16.61 -37.26
CA ASP A 310 4.39 -15.49 -37.77
C ASP A 310 3.79 -14.15 -37.36
N ARG A 311 2.45 -14.04 -37.37
CA ARG A 311 1.73 -12.81 -37.02
C ARG A 311 1.67 -12.54 -35.52
N SER A 312 1.80 -13.57 -34.69
CA SER A 312 1.83 -13.40 -33.23
C SER A 312 3.05 -12.61 -32.74
N MET A 313 4.15 -12.56 -33.50
CA MET A 313 5.40 -11.89 -33.12
C MET A 313 5.90 -12.28 -31.71
N GLY A 314 5.67 -13.53 -31.30
CA GLY A 314 6.02 -14.10 -29.99
C GLY A 314 5.02 -13.80 -28.86
N VAL A 315 3.85 -13.25 -29.16
CA VAL A 315 2.82 -12.86 -28.19
C VAL A 315 1.76 -13.96 -28.02
N PHE A 316 1.94 -14.78 -26.99
CA PHE A 316 1.02 -15.88 -26.66
C PHE A 316 -0.44 -15.46 -26.44
N LEU A 317 -0.69 -14.29 -25.85
CA LEU A 317 -2.04 -13.78 -25.64
C LEU A 317 -2.79 -13.57 -26.97
N TRP A 318 -2.09 -13.10 -28.00
CA TRP A 318 -2.68 -12.93 -29.33
C TRP A 318 -3.08 -14.29 -29.91
N VAL A 319 -2.21 -15.29 -29.80
CA VAL A 319 -2.46 -16.66 -30.27
C VAL A 319 -3.63 -17.30 -29.51
N PHE A 320 -3.70 -17.09 -28.20
CA PHE A 320 -4.82 -17.55 -27.37
C PHE A 320 -6.15 -16.97 -27.86
N LEU A 321 -6.20 -15.66 -28.12
CA LEU A 321 -7.41 -15.00 -28.62
C LEU A 321 -7.79 -15.46 -30.03
N VAL A 322 -6.83 -15.55 -30.96
CA VAL A 322 -7.07 -16.02 -32.32
C VAL A 322 -7.56 -17.46 -32.34
N THR A 323 -6.89 -18.37 -31.63
CA THR A 323 -7.31 -19.78 -31.57
C THR A 323 -8.70 -19.93 -30.95
N ARG A 324 -9.06 -19.10 -29.96
CA ARG A 324 -10.42 -19.07 -29.41
C ARG A 324 -11.45 -18.64 -30.45
N LEU A 325 -11.23 -17.51 -31.15
CA LEU A 325 -12.16 -17.03 -32.18
C LEU A 325 -12.29 -17.98 -33.37
N LEU A 326 -11.19 -18.65 -33.76
CA LEU A 326 -11.26 -19.70 -34.79
C LEU A 326 -12.08 -20.90 -34.34
N ARG A 327 -12.00 -21.29 -33.06
CA ARG A 327 -12.85 -22.36 -32.49
C ARG A 327 -14.32 -21.95 -32.41
N GLU A 328 -14.61 -20.68 -32.14
CA GLU A 328 -15.97 -20.14 -32.25
C GLU A 328 -16.47 -20.19 -33.70
N GLY A 329 -15.65 -19.80 -34.68
CA GLY A 329 -15.97 -19.96 -36.10
C GLY A 329 -16.25 -21.40 -36.48
N LEU A 330 -15.40 -22.34 -36.03
CA LEU A 330 -15.64 -23.77 -36.21
C LEU A 330 -16.96 -24.24 -35.58
N SER A 331 -17.35 -23.67 -34.44
CA SER A 331 -18.64 -23.98 -33.80
C SER A 331 -19.83 -23.49 -34.63
N ASN A 332 -19.63 -22.39 -35.38
CA ASN A 332 -20.60 -21.83 -36.32
C ASN A 332 -20.58 -22.47 -37.71
N ASP A 333 -19.79 -23.53 -37.90
CA ASP A 333 -19.58 -24.22 -39.18
C ASP A 333 -18.93 -23.38 -40.29
N ASP A 334 -18.03 -22.47 -39.89
CA ASP A 334 -17.21 -21.71 -40.82
C ASP A 334 -16.37 -22.65 -41.71
N THR A 335 -16.33 -22.36 -43.02
CA THR A 335 -15.49 -23.08 -43.98
C THR A 335 -14.01 -22.76 -43.77
N PHE A 336 -13.12 -23.55 -44.37
CA PHE A 336 -11.69 -23.23 -44.34
C PHE A 336 -11.38 -21.83 -44.92
N SER A 337 -12.15 -21.38 -45.92
CA SER A 337 -11.99 -20.04 -46.50
C SER A 337 -12.34 -18.95 -45.47
N ASP A 338 -13.44 -19.13 -44.75
CA ASP A 338 -13.90 -18.17 -43.72
C ASP A 338 -12.88 -18.08 -42.57
N LEU A 339 -12.32 -19.22 -42.13
CA LEU A 339 -11.27 -19.24 -41.12
C LEU A 339 -10.02 -18.49 -41.58
N LYS A 340 -9.63 -18.62 -42.84
CA LYS A 340 -8.49 -17.88 -43.40
C LYS A 340 -8.78 -16.39 -43.51
N GLU A 341 -9.98 -16.02 -43.91
CA GLU A 341 -10.42 -14.61 -43.97
C GLU A 341 -10.45 -13.97 -42.58
N ARG A 342 -10.92 -14.69 -41.56
CA ARG A 342 -10.85 -14.27 -40.16
C ARG A 342 -9.43 -13.98 -39.70
N VAL A 343 -8.50 -14.93 -39.91
CA VAL A 343 -7.10 -14.69 -39.54
C VAL A 343 -6.59 -13.44 -40.26
N SER A 344 -6.87 -13.31 -41.55
CA SER A 344 -6.45 -12.17 -42.38
C SER A 344 -6.98 -10.82 -41.85
N SER A 345 -8.19 -10.78 -41.28
CA SER A 345 -8.81 -9.55 -40.79
C SER A 345 -8.35 -9.12 -39.39
N TYR A 346 -7.82 -10.04 -38.56
CA TYR A 346 -7.37 -9.70 -37.22
C TYR A 346 -6.14 -8.79 -37.22
N PRO A 347 -6.08 -7.71 -36.42
CA PRO A 347 -4.87 -6.90 -36.30
C PRO A 347 -3.73 -7.67 -35.62
N ASN A 348 -2.47 -7.40 -36.01
CA ASN A 348 -1.30 -7.99 -35.33
C ASN A 348 -1.02 -7.33 -33.98
N ASP A 349 -1.39 -6.05 -33.84
CA ASP A 349 -1.24 -5.29 -32.61
C ASP A 349 -2.35 -5.66 -31.61
N LEU A 350 -1.98 -5.94 -30.35
CA LEU A 350 -2.93 -6.41 -29.33
C LEU A 350 -4.02 -5.39 -29.02
N GLU A 351 -3.69 -4.10 -28.94
CA GLU A 351 -4.66 -3.05 -28.60
C GLU A 351 -5.70 -2.91 -29.71
N LYS A 352 -5.25 -2.86 -30.96
CA LYS A 352 -6.15 -2.89 -32.13
C LYS A 352 -6.99 -4.15 -32.17
N PHE A 353 -6.42 -5.30 -31.79
CA PHE A 353 -7.16 -6.55 -31.76
C PHE A 353 -8.20 -6.59 -30.64
N PHE A 354 -7.92 -6.03 -29.45
CA PHE A 354 -8.93 -5.86 -28.40
C PHE A 354 -10.07 -4.98 -28.86
N LYS A 355 -9.78 -3.84 -29.50
CA LYS A 355 -10.80 -2.98 -30.11
C LYS A 355 -11.67 -3.74 -31.12
N HIS A 356 -11.05 -4.51 -32.02
CA HIS A 356 -11.77 -5.37 -32.96
C HIS A 356 -12.68 -6.40 -32.27
N ILE A 357 -12.24 -6.98 -31.15
CA ILE A 357 -13.08 -7.89 -30.34
C ILE A 357 -14.29 -7.15 -29.77
N LEU A 358 -14.09 -5.96 -29.19
CA LEU A 358 -15.16 -5.14 -28.62
C LEU A 358 -16.16 -4.67 -29.69
N GLU A 359 -15.68 -4.24 -30.85
CA GLU A 359 -16.53 -3.84 -32.00
C GLU A 359 -17.38 -5.01 -32.52
N SER A 360 -16.92 -6.26 -32.35
CA SER A 360 -17.67 -7.45 -32.75
C SER A 360 -18.79 -7.83 -31.77
N VAL A 361 -18.86 -7.21 -30.59
CA VAL A 361 -19.96 -7.42 -29.63
C VAL A 361 -21.27 -6.95 -30.27
N ASP A 362 -22.36 -7.67 -30.02
CA ASP A 362 -23.68 -7.27 -30.51
C ASP A 362 -23.99 -5.84 -30.04
N SER A 363 -24.47 -4.99 -30.95
CA SER A 363 -24.71 -3.56 -30.67
C SER A 363 -25.72 -3.35 -29.55
N PHE A 364 -26.62 -4.30 -29.32
CA PHE A 364 -27.53 -4.30 -28.17
C PHE A 364 -26.79 -4.29 -26.82
N TYR A 365 -25.59 -4.85 -26.75
CA TYR A 365 -24.78 -4.91 -25.54
C TYR A 365 -23.73 -3.80 -25.44
N HIS A 366 -23.58 -2.89 -26.43
CA HIS A 366 -22.50 -1.90 -26.43
C HIS A 366 -22.50 -0.99 -25.20
N GLU A 367 -23.66 -0.47 -24.78
CA GLU A 367 -23.76 0.34 -23.57
C GLU A 367 -23.35 -0.46 -22.32
N LYS A 368 -23.86 -1.69 -22.18
CA LYS A 368 -23.57 -2.56 -21.03
C LYS A 368 -22.11 -3.00 -21.00
N MET A 369 -21.52 -3.24 -22.17
CA MET A 369 -20.11 -3.54 -22.36
C MET A 369 -19.26 -2.35 -21.90
N ALA A 370 -19.53 -1.15 -22.43
CA ALA A 370 -18.78 0.05 -22.11
C ALA A 370 -18.81 0.33 -20.60
N ARG A 371 -20.01 0.32 -20.00
CA ARG A 371 -20.19 0.50 -18.55
C ARG A 371 -19.44 -0.56 -17.75
N THR A 372 -19.55 -1.84 -18.11
CA THR A 372 -18.87 -2.94 -17.41
C THR A 372 -17.34 -2.78 -17.47
N LEU A 373 -16.77 -2.42 -18.62
CA LEU A 373 -15.33 -2.21 -18.80
C LEU A 373 -14.83 -0.99 -18.02
N MET A 374 -15.57 0.12 -18.04
CA MET A 374 -15.24 1.33 -17.28
C MET A 374 -15.31 1.05 -15.77
N ILE A 375 -16.35 0.37 -15.29
CA ILE A 375 -16.46 -0.04 -13.88
C ILE A 375 -15.31 -0.97 -13.48
N ALA A 376 -14.96 -1.94 -14.33
CA ALA A 376 -13.82 -2.83 -14.08
C ALA A 376 -12.50 -2.08 -13.97
N ARG A 377 -12.31 -1.07 -14.83
CA ARG A 377 -11.11 -0.23 -14.91
C ARG A 377 -10.97 0.65 -13.68
N ASP A 378 -12.08 1.23 -13.23
CA ASP A 378 -12.11 2.31 -12.22
C ASP A 378 -12.30 1.78 -10.77
N ALA A 379 -12.61 0.48 -10.60
CA ALA A 379 -12.65 -0.17 -9.30
C ALA A 379 -11.25 -0.36 -8.70
N GLU A 380 -11.12 -0.22 -7.36
CA GLU A 380 -9.83 -0.42 -6.67
C GLU A 380 -9.35 -1.87 -6.72
N GLU A 381 -10.31 -2.78 -6.56
CA GLU A 381 -10.08 -4.21 -6.45
C GLU A 381 -11.14 -4.96 -7.28
N PRO A 382 -10.86 -6.20 -7.70
CA PRO A 382 -11.82 -7.05 -8.41
C PRO A 382 -13.15 -7.16 -7.68
N LEU A 383 -14.22 -6.77 -8.37
CA LEU A 383 -15.56 -6.75 -7.81
C LEU A 383 -16.16 -8.17 -7.78
N GLY A 384 -16.74 -8.55 -6.64
CA GLY A 384 -17.40 -9.83 -6.43
C GLY A 384 -18.89 -9.85 -6.78
N VAL A 385 -19.54 -11.00 -6.55
CA VAL A 385 -21.01 -11.18 -6.73
C VAL A 385 -21.79 -10.08 -6.02
N ASN A 386 -21.39 -9.77 -4.78
CA ASN A 386 -22.04 -8.80 -3.92
C ASN A 386 -22.09 -7.38 -4.52
N MET A 387 -21.15 -7.02 -5.39
CA MET A 387 -21.13 -5.73 -6.07
C MET A 387 -21.86 -5.80 -7.41
N PHE A 388 -21.62 -6.86 -8.19
CA PHE A 388 -22.16 -7.02 -9.54
C PHE A 388 -23.68 -7.07 -9.60
N VAL A 389 -24.31 -7.68 -8.59
CA VAL A 389 -25.77 -7.76 -8.53
C VAL A 389 -26.40 -6.37 -8.48
N PHE A 390 -25.82 -5.45 -7.70
CA PHE A 390 -26.30 -4.07 -7.61
C PHE A 390 -25.97 -3.24 -8.85
N LEU A 391 -24.79 -3.43 -9.43
CA LEU A 391 -24.43 -2.77 -10.70
C LEU A 391 -25.39 -3.14 -11.83
N ASP A 392 -25.88 -4.38 -11.88
CA ASP A 392 -26.88 -4.80 -12.86
C ASP A 392 -28.28 -4.21 -12.58
N GLN A 393 -28.61 -3.84 -11.33
CA GLN A 393 -29.90 -3.18 -11.03
C GLN A 393 -29.95 -1.75 -11.58
N GLU A 394 -28.81 -1.08 -11.74
CA GLU A 394 -28.74 0.27 -12.29
C GLU A 394 -29.22 0.34 -13.76
N TYR A 395 -29.36 -0.79 -14.45
CA TYR A 395 -29.98 -0.81 -15.79
C TYR A 395 -31.50 -0.67 -15.75
N ASP A 396 -32.12 -1.03 -14.63
CA ASP A 396 -33.57 -0.99 -14.45
C ASP A 396 -34.01 0.24 -13.64
N ASP A 397 -33.20 0.66 -12.66
CA ASP A 397 -33.46 1.81 -11.79
C ASP A 397 -32.14 2.49 -11.36
N GLU A 398 -31.92 3.74 -11.73
CA GLU A 398 -30.70 4.49 -11.35
C GLU A 398 -30.70 4.95 -9.89
N ASN A 399 -31.87 4.95 -9.23
CA ASN A 399 -32.05 5.39 -7.84
C ASN A 399 -32.15 4.24 -6.85
N TYR A 400 -31.91 3.00 -7.29
CA TYR A 400 -32.04 1.79 -6.47
C TYR A 400 -31.35 1.89 -5.10
N ALA A 401 -30.16 2.52 -5.05
CA ALA A 401 -29.37 2.68 -3.83
C ALA A 401 -30.03 3.63 -2.80
N LEU A 402 -30.88 4.57 -3.25
CA LEU A 402 -31.61 5.50 -2.39
C LEU A 402 -32.82 4.84 -1.72
N HIS A 403 -33.32 3.76 -2.29
CA HIS A 403 -34.45 3.02 -1.76
C HIS A 403 -34.09 2.26 -0.47
N ALA A 404 -35.14 1.82 0.24
CA ALA A 404 -34.95 0.90 1.36
C ALA A 404 -34.41 -0.43 0.81
N PRO A 405 -33.45 -1.07 1.50
CA PRO A 405 -32.91 -2.35 1.06
C PRO A 405 -34.06 -3.36 0.94
N ALA A 406 -34.27 -3.87 -0.27
CA ALA A 406 -35.15 -5.02 -0.45
C ALA A 406 -34.46 -6.24 0.16
N TYR A 407 -35.21 -7.10 0.84
CA TYR A 407 -34.65 -8.37 1.28
C TYR A 407 -34.18 -9.15 0.05
N HIS A 408 -32.92 -9.52 0.05
CA HIS A 408 -32.26 -10.16 -1.06
C HIS A 408 -31.94 -11.60 -0.68
N ALA A 409 -32.81 -12.52 -1.11
CA ALA A 409 -32.72 -13.96 -0.83
C ALA A 409 -31.39 -14.61 -1.28
N TRP A 410 -30.56 -13.90 -2.04
CA TRP A 410 -29.24 -14.34 -2.49
C TRP A 410 -28.09 -14.16 -1.51
N LEU A 411 -28.38 -13.69 -0.30
CA LEU A 411 -27.46 -13.83 0.84
C LEU A 411 -27.37 -15.28 1.34
N ASP A 412 -28.22 -16.20 0.85
CA ASP A 412 -28.08 -17.64 1.05
C ASP A 412 -27.08 -18.26 0.03
N ASP A 413 -26.24 -19.19 0.51
CA ASP A 413 -25.13 -19.79 -0.28
C ASP A 413 -25.55 -20.38 -1.63
N ASP A 414 -26.68 -21.09 -1.69
CA ASP A 414 -27.18 -21.72 -2.94
C ASP A 414 -27.51 -20.68 -4.02
N ASN A 415 -28.05 -19.53 -3.61
CA ASN A 415 -28.40 -18.44 -4.50
C ASN A 415 -27.17 -17.63 -4.93
N TYR A 416 -26.12 -17.60 -4.10
CA TYR A 416 -24.84 -16.97 -4.44
C TYR A 416 -24.16 -17.67 -5.62
N LEU A 417 -24.12 -19.01 -5.62
CA LEU A 417 -23.55 -19.79 -6.72
C LEU A 417 -24.32 -19.61 -8.03
N ALA A 418 -25.66 -19.60 -7.96
CA ALA A 418 -26.50 -19.35 -9.12
C ALA A 418 -26.30 -17.94 -9.70
N ALA A 419 -26.20 -16.92 -8.84
CA ALA A 419 -25.89 -15.55 -9.23
C ALA A 419 -24.52 -15.45 -9.90
N SER A 420 -23.49 -16.07 -9.31
CA SER A 420 -22.13 -16.15 -9.87
C SER A 420 -22.11 -16.70 -11.30
N GLY A 421 -22.79 -17.83 -11.54
CA GLY A 421 -22.89 -18.41 -12.88
C GLY A 421 -23.59 -17.50 -13.91
N SER A 422 -24.64 -16.79 -13.49
CA SER A 422 -25.33 -15.82 -14.34
C SER A 422 -24.43 -14.61 -14.66
N ILE A 423 -23.71 -14.08 -13.67
CA ILE A 423 -22.79 -12.95 -13.83
C ILE A 423 -21.65 -13.32 -14.80
N ALA A 424 -21.04 -14.50 -14.65
CA ALA A 424 -20.01 -14.99 -15.55
C ALA A 424 -20.47 -15.00 -17.01
N ARG A 425 -21.71 -15.46 -17.27
CA ARG A 425 -22.30 -15.46 -18.62
C ARG A 425 -22.54 -14.05 -19.16
N ARG A 426 -22.99 -13.12 -18.32
CA ARG A 426 -23.21 -11.72 -18.70
C ARG A 426 -21.89 -11.03 -19.05
N ILE A 427 -20.85 -11.20 -18.22
CA ILE A 427 -19.52 -10.65 -18.47
C ILE A 427 -18.97 -11.20 -19.79
N ASN A 428 -19.04 -12.50 -20.01
CA ASN A 428 -18.58 -13.09 -21.27
C ASN A 428 -19.37 -12.58 -22.48
N GLY A 429 -20.70 -12.47 -22.38
CA GLY A 429 -21.54 -11.93 -23.46
C GLY A 429 -21.28 -10.46 -23.79
N ARG A 430 -20.98 -9.64 -22.78
CA ARG A 430 -20.71 -8.20 -22.93
C ARG A 430 -19.29 -7.90 -23.37
N CYS A 431 -18.30 -8.66 -22.89
CA CYS A 431 -16.88 -8.30 -23.04
C CYS A 431 -16.07 -9.31 -23.86
N LYS A 432 -16.72 -10.37 -24.38
CA LYS A 432 -16.12 -11.44 -25.18
C LYS A 432 -14.79 -11.94 -24.64
N GLY A 433 -14.70 -12.18 -23.33
CA GLY A 433 -13.51 -12.75 -22.68
C GLY A 433 -12.32 -11.81 -22.49
N LEU A 434 -12.46 -10.49 -22.73
CA LEU A 434 -11.47 -9.52 -22.24
C LEU A 434 -11.56 -9.30 -20.72
N LEU A 435 -12.74 -9.58 -20.16
CA LEU A 435 -12.98 -9.76 -18.73
C LEU A 435 -13.38 -11.22 -18.48
N GLU A 436 -12.89 -11.77 -17.38
CA GLU A 436 -13.15 -13.14 -16.94
C GLU A 436 -13.77 -13.14 -15.54
N TRP A 437 -14.42 -14.25 -15.20
CA TRP A 437 -14.99 -14.49 -13.88
C TRP A 437 -14.23 -15.61 -13.20
N GLN A 438 -13.43 -15.27 -12.19
CA GLN A 438 -12.52 -16.18 -11.50
C GLN A 438 -12.66 -15.99 -9.99
N ASP A 439 -12.75 -17.08 -9.24
CA ASP A 439 -12.91 -17.07 -7.78
C ASP A 439 -14.01 -16.10 -7.29
N TYR A 440 -15.16 -16.11 -7.98
CA TYR A 440 -16.32 -15.25 -7.69
C TYR A 440 -16.06 -13.74 -7.84
N LYS A 441 -15.01 -13.35 -8.55
CA LYS A 441 -14.65 -11.96 -8.85
C LYS A 441 -14.48 -11.74 -10.35
N MET A 442 -14.77 -10.53 -10.79
CA MET A 442 -14.46 -10.10 -12.16
C MET A 442 -13.01 -9.65 -12.24
N VAL A 443 -12.26 -10.26 -13.15
CA VAL A 443 -10.84 -9.95 -13.39
C VAL A 443 -10.60 -9.67 -14.87
N PHE A 444 -9.52 -8.97 -15.17
CA PHE A 444 -9.06 -8.82 -16.55
C PHE A 444 -8.40 -10.11 -17.03
N LEU A 445 -8.62 -10.45 -18.30
CA LEU A 445 -7.92 -11.57 -18.94
C LEU A 445 -6.39 -11.44 -18.79
N HIS A 446 -5.86 -10.22 -18.93
CA HIS A 446 -4.43 -9.97 -18.86
C HIS A 446 -4.11 -8.49 -18.61
N ARG A 447 -2.94 -8.18 -17.99
CA ARG A 447 -2.42 -6.82 -17.71
C ARG A 447 -2.63 -5.84 -18.86
N THR A 448 -2.32 -6.30 -20.07
CA THR A 448 -2.41 -5.51 -21.32
C THR A 448 -3.84 -5.04 -21.64
N VAL A 449 -4.88 -5.77 -21.22
CA VAL A 449 -6.27 -5.31 -21.40
C VAL A 449 -6.54 -4.08 -20.53
N PHE A 450 -6.06 -4.06 -19.28
CA PHE A 450 -6.22 -2.88 -18.43
C PHE A 450 -5.41 -1.69 -18.92
N ASP A 451 -4.16 -1.92 -19.32
CA ASP A 451 -3.32 -0.87 -19.91
C ASP A 451 -4.04 -0.26 -21.13
N PHE A 452 -4.61 -1.11 -21.99
CA PHE A 452 -5.40 -0.70 -23.16
C PHE A 452 -6.63 0.15 -22.78
N LEU A 453 -7.39 -0.23 -21.76
CA LEU A 453 -8.57 0.53 -21.31
C LEU A 453 -8.22 1.90 -20.69
N HIS A 454 -6.98 2.10 -20.27
CA HIS A 454 -6.46 3.39 -19.80
C HIS A 454 -5.91 4.27 -20.92
N THR A 455 -5.85 3.78 -22.16
CA THR A 455 -5.42 4.61 -23.29
C THR A 455 -6.47 5.70 -23.58
N PRO A 456 -6.07 6.93 -23.93
CA PRO A 456 -7.02 8.00 -24.26
C PRO A 456 -7.93 7.68 -25.44
N GLU A 457 -7.46 6.87 -26.40
CA GLU A 457 -8.29 6.44 -27.53
C GLU A 457 -9.41 5.50 -27.06
N MET A 458 -9.09 4.57 -26.16
CA MET A 458 -10.08 3.62 -25.66
C MET A 458 -11.03 4.23 -24.64
N ASP A 459 -10.57 5.15 -23.80
CA ASP A 459 -11.47 5.92 -22.95
C ASP A 459 -12.53 6.66 -23.79
N ARG A 460 -12.12 7.31 -24.90
CA ARG A 460 -13.05 7.94 -25.83
C ARG A 460 -14.04 6.95 -26.44
N PHE A 461 -13.55 5.82 -26.94
CA PHE A 461 -14.40 4.76 -27.50
C PHE A 461 -15.45 4.27 -26.50
N LEU A 462 -15.06 4.01 -25.24
CA LEU A 462 -16.00 3.56 -24.21
C LEU A 462 -17.01 4.64 -23.86
N ARG A 463 -16.58 5.91 -23.76
CA ARG A 463 -17.50 7.03 -23.51
C ARG A 463 -18.50 7.25 -24.63
N GLU A 464 -18.09 7.05 -25.89
CA GLU A 464 -18.99 7.10 -27.06
C GLU A 464 -20.04 5.97 -27.05
N MET A 465 -19.66 4.80 -26.54
CA MET A 465 -20.54 3.62 -26.46
C MET A 465 -21.40 3.59 -25.19
N ALA A 466 -21.02 4.34 -24.14
CA ALA A 466 -21.77 4.45 -22.90
C ALA A 466 -22.93 5.46 -23.00
N LYS A 467 -23.81 5.48 -21.99
CA LYS A 467 -24.82 6.53 -21.86
C LYS A 467 -24.16 7.91 -21.66
N PRO A 468 -24.75 9.01 -22.15
CA PRO A 468 -24.24 10.35 -21.90
C PRO A 468 -24.04 10.62 -20.41
N ASN A 469 -22.94 11.30 -20.06
CA ASN A 469 -22.57 11.64 -18.66
C ASN A 469 -22.44 10.43 -17.72
N PHE A 470 -22.19 9.23 -18.25
CA PHE A 470 -21.89 8.07 -17.41
C PHE A 470 -20.61 8.30 -16.58
N CYS A 471 -20.74 8.13 -15.26
CA CYS A 471 -19.64 8.15 -14.31
C CYS A 471 -19.58 6.78 -13.61
N SER A 472 -18.49 6.04 -13.83
CA SER A 472 -18.24 4.72 -13.25
C SER A 472 -18.12 4.78 -11.72
N TYR A 473 -17.47 5.82 -11.19
CA TYR A 473 -17.33 6.04 -9.75
C TYR A 473 -18.68 6.26 -9.06
N LEU A 474 -19.63 6.93 -9.72
CA LEU A 474 -20.98 7.10 -9.19
C LEU A 474 -21.74 5.77 -9.16
N SER A 475 -21.62 4.92 -10.18
CA SER A 475 -22.16 3.56 -10.19
C SER A 475 -21.56 2.69 -9.08
N LEU A 476 -20.24 2.78 -8.87
CA LEU A 476 -19.53 2.10 -7.79
C LEU A 476 -20.01 2.57 -6.41
N LEU A 477 -20.21 3.88 -6.22
CA LEU A 477 -20.78 4.43 -5.00
C LEU A 477 -22.20 3.91 -4.74
N ARG A 478 -23.08 3.92 -5.76
CA ARG A 478 -24.45 3.39 -5.65
C ARG A 478 -24.43 1.92 -5.22
N ALA A 479 -23.60 1.11 -5.87
CA ALA A 479 -23.51 -0.32 -5.57
C ALA A 479 -22.95 -0.57 -4.17
N ARG A 480 -21.95 0.20 -3.75
CA ARG A 480 -21.36 0.11 -2.41
C ARG A 480 -22.38 0.49 -1.34
N LEU A 481 -23.14 1.57 -1.54
CA LEU A 481 -24.18 1.98 -0.60
C LEU A 481 -25.30 0.93 -0.47
N ALA A 482 -25.74 0.36 -1.61
CA ALA A 482 -26.75 -0.68 -1.60
C ALA A 482 -26.26 -1.95 -0.87
N TYR A 483 -25.03 -2.39 -1.17
CA TYR A 483 -24.37 -3.48 -0.46
C TYR A 483 -24.29 -3.20 1.04
N PHE A 484 -23.72 -2.05 1.41
CA PHE A 484 -23.54 -1.61 2.79
C PHE A 484 -24.85 -1.71 3.61
N LYS A 485 -25.95 -1.18 3.07
CA LYS A 485 -27.28 -1.22 3.71
C LYS A 485 -27.85 -2.63 3.93
N THR A 486 -27.38 -3.61 3.16
CA THR A 486 -27.81 -5.02 3.26
C THR A 486 -26.89 -5.88 4.11
N THR A 487 -25.69 -5.39 4.42
CA THR A 487 -24.67 -6.10 5.18
C THR A 487 -24.94 -6.03 6.69
N THR A 488 -24.58 -7.08 7.40
CA THR A 488 -24.51 -7.11 8.87
C THR A 488 -23.03 -7.15 9.25
N PHE A 489 -22.62 -6.25 10.13
CA PHE A 489 -21.25 -6.13 10.60
C PHE A 489 -21.14 -6.69 12.03
N HIS A 490 -20.15 -7.54 12.24
CA HIS A 490 -19.89 -8.18 13.54
C HIS A 490 -18.63 -7.61 14.19
N GLN A 491 -18.63 -7.56 15.52
CA GLN A 491 -17.49 -7.10 16.31
C GLN A 491 -16.34 -8.10 16.23
N SER A 492 -15.14 -7.56 16.00
CA SER A 492 -13.89 -8.31 16.11
C SER A 492 -13.53 -8.32 17.60
N ASP A 493 -13.40 -9.51 18.20
CA ASP A 493 -12.96 -9.81 19.58
C ASP A 493 -13.18 -8.69 20.63
N PRO A 494 -14.16 -8.80 21.55
CA PRO A 494 -14.48 -7.71 22.49
C PRO A 494 -13.32 -7.48 23.46
N SER A 495 -12.58 -6.38 23.31
CA SER A 495 -11.63 -5.92 24.33
C SER A 495 -12.39 -5.34 25.53
N GLU A 496 -11.93 -5.64 26.76
CA GLU A 496 -12.68 -5.34 27.99
C GLU A 496 -12.61 -3.87 28.44
N GLU A 497 -11.74 -3.03 27.86
CA GLU A 497 -11.40 -1.75 28.52
C GLU A 497 -12.07 -0.50 27.93
N GLU A 498 -12.33 -0.38 26.61
CA GLU A 498 -13.11 0.77 26.08
C GLU A 498 -13.56 0.60 24.60
N LEU A 499 -14.85 0.76 24.28
CA LEU A 499 -15.40 0.63 22.92
C LEU A 499 -14.87 1.69 21.93
N ASP A 500 -14.32 1.25 20.80
CA ASP A 500 -13.88 2.09 19.68
C ASP A 500 -14.33 1.49 18.35
N LEU A 501 -15.27 2.13 17.66
CA LEU A 501 -15.77 1.60 16.40
C LEU A 501 -14.68 1.48 15.32
N VAL A 502 -13.66 2.34 15.32
CA VAL A 502 -12.58 2.29 14.33
C VAL A 502 -11.70 1.07 14.54
N GLU A 503 -11.40 0.74 15.80
CA GLU A 503 -10.55 -0.41 16.16
C GLU A 503 -11.34 -1.73 16.22
N ASP A 504 -12.56 -1.70 16.76
CA ASP A 504 -13.40 -2.89 16.98
C ASP A 504 -14.04 -3.42 15.69
N MET A 505 -14.29 -2.54 14.72
CA MET A 505 -15.05 -2.82 13.48
C MET A 505 -14.27 -2.45 12.20
N PRO A 506 -13.05 -2.97 11.97
CA PRO A 506 -12.20 -2.57 10.85
C PRO A 506 -12.86 -2.80 9.48
N VAL A 507 -13.64 -3.88 9.33
CA VAL A 507 -14.37 -4.18 8.08
C VAL A 507 -15.44 -3.12 7.77
N LEU A 508 -16.16 -2.65 8.81
CA LEU A 508 -17.16 -1.58 8.66
C LEU A 508 -16.49 -0.28 8.22
N VAL A 509 -15.40 0.09 8.90
CA VAL A 509 -14.66 1.33 8.60
C VAL A 509 -14.04 1.30 7.21
N GLN A 510 -13.48 0.15 6.79
CA GLN A 510 -12.96 -0.02 5.43
C GLN A 510 -14.05 0.20 4.37
N ASP A 511 -15.25 -0.38 4.56
CA ASP A 511 -16.38 -0.18 3.63
C ASP A 511 -16.83 1.29 3.58
N LEU A 512 -16.88 1.99 4.74
CA LEU A 512 -17.19 3.43 4.81
C LEU A 512 -16.14 4.29 4.08
N ARG A 513 -14.86 3.99 4.26
CA ARG A 513 -13.77 4.69 3.54
C ARG A 513 -13.88 4.47 2.03
N GLU A 514 -14.19 3.26 1.61
CA GLU A 514 -14.29 2.93 0.19
C GLU A 514 -15.49 3.64 -0.46
N MET A 515 -16.62 3.77 0.25
CA MET A 515 -17.73 4.64 -0.18
C MET A 515 -17.28 6.10 -0.31
N ALA A 516 -16.62 6.65 0.71
CA ALA A 516 -16.13 8.03 0.69
C ALA A 516 -15.14 8.27 -0.47
N ARG A 517 -14.28 7.29 -0.75
CA ARG A 517 -13.33 7.30 -1.87
C ARG A 517 -14.04 7.41 -3.21
N TYR A 518 -15.05 6.57 -3.48
CA TYR A 518 -15.81 6.64 -4.73
C TYR A 518 -16.64 7.92 -4.84
N ALA A 519 -17.17 8.42 -3.73
CA ALA A 519 -17.87 9.71 -3.71
C ALA A 519 -16.93 10.87 -4.09
N ARG A 520 -15.69 10.89 -3.59
CA ARG A 520 -14.69 11.87 -4.01
C ARG A 520 -14.40 11.76 -5.51
N LEU A 521 -14.04 10.56 -5.97
CA LEU A 521 -13.67 10.33 -7.37
C LEU A 521 -14.81 10.70 -8.34
N ALA A 522 -16.06 10.40 -7.98
CA ALA A 522 -17.23 10.82 -8.74
C ALA A 522 -17.40 12.34 -8.74
N SER A 523 -17.19 13.00 -7.59
CA SER A 523 -17.27 14.47 -7.48
C SER A 523 -16.18 15.16 -8.31
N ASP A 524 -14.97 14.60 -8.34
CA ASP A 524 -13.84 15.13 -9.11
C ASP A 524 -14.10 15.02 -10.62
N GLU A 525 -14.59 13.86 -11.10
CA GLU A 525 -14.95 13.69 -12.53
C GLU A 525 -16.14 14.57 -12.95
N GLY A 526 -17.11 14.78 -12.05
CA GLY A 526 -18.26 15.63 -12.33
C GLY A 526 -17.97 17.13 -12.32
N GLY A 527 -16.84 17.58 -11.76
CA GLY A 527 -16.46 19.00 -11.68
C GLY A 527 -16.20 19.65 -13.05
N ASP A 528 -15.87 18.84 -14.06
CA ASP A 528 -15.53 19.28 -15.41
C ASP A 528 -16.74 19.34 -16.36
N ILE A 529 -17.93 18.89 -15.92
CA ILE A 529 -19.15 18.82 -16.75
C ILE A 529 -20.09 19.98 -16.39
N GLU A 530 -20.46 20.81 -17.37
CA GLU A 530 -21.48 21.85 -17.21
C GLU A 530 -22.86 21.22 -16.93
N GLY A 531 -23.19 21.03 -15.65
CA GLY A 531 -24.47 20.48 -15.18
C GLY A 531 -24.28 19.67 -13.92
N GLY A 532 -24.54 20.28 -12.75
CA GLY A 532 -24.23 19.75 -11.42
C GLY A 532 -24.98 18.48 -10.95
N ASP A 533 -25.43 17.64 -11.88
CA ASP A 533 -26.24 16.45 -11.61
C ASP A 533 -25.46 15.37 -10.85
N ILE A 534 -24.17 15.17 -11.18
CA ILE A 534 -23.30 14.21 -10.48
C ILE A 534 -23.08 14.64 -9.02
N GLN A 535 -22.79 15.92 -8.76
CA GLN A 535 -22.58 16.42 -7.40
C GLN A 535 -23.87 16.30 -6.56
N VAL A 536 -25.03 16.57 -7.15
CA VAL A 536 -26.33 16.39 -6.50
C VAL A 536 -26.58 14.91 -6.18
N ALA A 537 -26.30 14.01 -7.12
CA ALA A 537 -26.45 12.57 -6.91
C ALA A 537 -25.48 12.04 -5.82
N VAL A 538 -24.22 12.46 -5.83
CA VAL A 538 -23.24 12.13 -4.77
C VAL A 538 -23.73 12.61 -3.42
N ALA A 539 -24.16 13.87 -3.31
CA ALA A 539 -24.67 14.42 -2.06
C ALA A 539 -25.90 13.65 -1.55
N ALA A 540 -26.84 13.30 -2.44
CA ALA A 540 -28.02 12.51 -2.08
C ALA A 540 -27.65 11.11 -1.58
N LEU A 541 -26.66 10.45 -2.18
CA LEU A 541 -26.17 9.13 -1.75
C LEU A 541 -25.48 9.21 -0.38
N LEU A 542 -24.64 10.22 -0.15
CA LEU A 542 -23.95 10.44 1.13
C LEU A 542 -24.92 10.75 2.27
N ASP A 543 -25.94 11.58 2.00
CA ASP A 543 -27.02 11.88 2.96
C ASP A 543 -27.85 10.64 3.28
N ASN A 544 -28.10 9.82 2.27
CA ASN A 544 -28.83 8.57 2.43
C ASN A 544 -28.02 7.52 3.20
N ALA A 545 -26.69 7.52 3.08
CA ALA A 545 -25.80 6.68 3.88
C ALA A 545 -25.82 7.09 5.37
N ASP A 546 -25.80 8.40 5.68
CA ASP A 546 -25.93 8.92 7.06
C ASP A 546 -27.21 8.39 7.73
N LEU A 547 -28.35 8.53 7.04
CA LEU A 547 -29.65 7.97 7.48
C LEU A 547 -29.65 6.43 7.54
N GLY A 548 -28.94 5.79 6.61
CA GLY A 548 -28.78 4.34 6.51
C GLY A 548 -28.07 3.76 7.73
N ILE A 549 -26.97 4.37 8.17
CA ILE A 549 -26.20 3.95 9.36
C ILE A 549 -27.10 3.98 10.60
N ALA A 550 -27.84 5.08 10.81
CA ALA A 550 -28.78 5.20 11.94
C ALA A 550 -29.91 4.15 11.88
N LYS A 551 -30.31 3.71 10.68
CA LYS A 551 -31.27 2.60 10.53
C LYS A 551 -30.62 1.24 10.83
N MET A 552 -29.40 1.02 10.35
CA MET A 552 -28.66 -0.24 10.54
C MET A 552 -28.36 -0.53 12.00
N VAL A 553 -28.10 0.49 12.82
CA VAL A 553 -28.02 0.33 14.28
C VAL A 553 -29.36 -0.16 14.85
N ARG A 554 -30.48 0.46 14.46
CA ARG A 554 -31.83 0.08 14.94
C ARG A 554 -32.26 -1.31 14.51
N THR A 555 -31.75 -1.81 13.38
CA THR A 555 -31.99 -3.17 12.88
C THR A 555 -30.92 -4.17 13.35
N ASN A 556 -30.00 -3.75 14.22
CA ASN A 556 -28.90 -4.56 14.76
C ASN A 556 -27.96 -5.13 13.67
N GLN A 557 -27.87 -4.46 12.52
CA GLN A 557 -26.84 -4.70 11.50
C GLN A 557 -25.50 -4.09 11.89
N ILE A 558 -25.52 -3.03 12.69
CA ILE A 558 -24.39 -2.51 13.44
C ILE A 558 -24.75 -2.69 14.93
N PRO A 559 -23.85 -3.21 15.77
CA PRO A 559 -24.16 -3.44 17.19
C PRO A 559 -24.68 -2.17 17.89
N ALA A 560 -25.75 -2.31 18.67
CA ALA A 560 -26.43 -1.17 19.31
C ALA A 560 -25.53 -0.32 20.22
N GLN A 561 -24.44 -0.89 20.75
CA GLN A 561 -23.46 -0.17 21.57
C GLN A 561 -22.77 0.99 20.82
N TYR A 562 -22.77 0.97 19.48
CA TYR A 562 -22.21 2.02 18.64
C TYR A 562 -23.26 3.04 18.14
N GLU A 563 -24.50 3.01 18.64
CA GLU A 563 -25.59 3.91 18.21
C GLU A 563 -25.19 5.38 18.21
N SER A 564 -24.45 5.77 19.24
CA SER A 564 -24.04 7.16 19.46
C SER A 564 -22.74 7.56 18.76
N THR A 565 -22.01 6.61 18.14
CA THR A 565 -20.69 6.87 17.55
C THR A 565 -20.62 6.59 16.06
N ALA A 566 -21.39 5.63 15.52
CA ALA A 566 -21.28 5.17 14.14
C ALA A 566 -21.47 6.27 13.09
N VAL A 567 -22.48 7.13 13.26
CA VAL A 567 -22.72 8.27 12.36
C VAL A 567 -21.58 9.31 12.45
N GLY A 568 -21.08 9.57 13.65
CA GLY A 568 -19.95 10.47 13.88
C GLY A 568 -18.69 10.00 13.17
N VAL A 569 -18.36 8.71 13.31
CA VAL A 569 -17.21 8.10 12.60
C VAL A 569 -17.38 8.22 11.09
N TYR A 570 -18.55 7.90 10.53
CA TYR A 570 -18.79 8.08 9.10
C TYR A 570 -18.53 9.51 8.62
N ARG A 571 -19.04 10.52 9.32
CA ARG A 571 -18.82 11.94 8.95
C ARG A 571 -17.34 12.33 9.02
N LEU A 572 -16.59 11.80 9.98
CA LEU A 572 -15.14 11.98 10.07
C LEU A 572 -14.38 11.30 8.93
N LEU A 573 -14.83 10.12 8.47
CA LEU A 573 -14.24 9.45 7.31
C LEU A 573 -14.53 10.21 6.00
N LEU A 574 -15.69 10.86 5.88
CA LEU A 574 -15.95 11.77 4.76
C LEU A 574 -15.00 12.96 4.77
N LEU A 575 -14.70 13.49 5.96
CA LEU A 575 -13.73 14.57 6.14
C LEU A 575 -12.31 14.14 5.76
N GLU A 576 -11.88 12.94 6.17
CA GLU A 576 -10.62 12.30 5.76
C GLU A 576 -10.53 12.12 4.24
N SER A 577 -11.66 11.77 3.61
CA SER A 577 -11.69 11.50 2.17
C SER A 577 -11.49 12.74 1.30
N GLY A 578 -11.72 13.96 1.80
CA GLY A 578 -11.52 15.20 1.02
C GLY A 578 -12.58 15.48 -0.04
N ILE A 579 -13.86 15.15 0.20
CA ILE A 579 -14.99 15.50 -0.69
C ILE A 579 -15.43 16.94 -0.41
N ASP A 580 -14.58 17.90 -0.78
CA ASP A 580 -14.69 19.29 -0.34
C ASP A 580 -16.07 19.90 -0.57
N HIS A 581 -16.60 19.84 -1.79
CA HIS A 581 -17.86 20.51 -2.14
C HIS A 581 -19.03 20.07 -1.22
N TYR A 582 -19.14 18.77 -0.94
CA TYR A 582 -20.14 18.24 -0.03
C TYR A 582 -19.87 18.68 1.42
N ILE A 583 -18.63 18.56 1.89
CA ILE A 583 -18.25 18.88 3.27
C ILE A 583 -18.44 20.37 3.56
N TYR A 584 -18.03 21.28 2.68
CA TYR A 584 -18.22 22.72 2.86
C TYR A 584 -19.70 23.08 3.05
N HIS A 585 -20.58 22.46 2.26
CA HIS A 585 -22.02 22.63 2.43
C HIS A 585 -22.49 22.09 3.78
N LYS A 586 -22.04 20.90 4.21
CA LYS A 586 -22.44 20.30 5.50
C LYS A 586 -21.89 21.03 6.72
N LEU A 587 -20.70 21.63 6.63
CA LEU A 587 -20.14 22.47 7.69
C LEU A 587 -20.90 23.78 7.91
N SER A 588 -21.85 24.13 7.03
CA SER A 588 -22.80 25.23 7.30
C SER A 588 -23.93 24.84 8.24
N ILE A 589 -24.13 23.54 8.49
CA ILE A 589 -25.13 23.02 9.42
C ILE A 589 -24.48 22.95 10.81
N ASP A 590 -25.07 23.68 11.75
CA ASP A 590 -24.58 23.74 13.12
C ASP A 590 -24.55 22.35 13.78
N GLY A 591 -23.44 22.02 14.44
CA GLY A 591 -23.21 20.73 15.08
C GLY A 591 -23.17 19.50 14.16
N TYR A 592 -22.95 19.66 12.84
CA TYR A 592 -22.91 18.51 11.92
C TYR A 592 -21.87 17.45 12.30
N LEU A 593 -20.70 17.86 12.79
CA LEU A 593 -19.63 16.95 13.23
C LEU A 593 -19.75 16.53 14.70
N ASP A 594 -20.72 17.07 15.45
CA ASP A 594 -20.84 16.79 16.88
C ASP A 594 -21.30 15.36 17.11
N SER A 595 -20.49 14.62 17.85
CA SER A 595 -20.78 13.25 18.27
C SER A 595 -20.03 12.89 19.57
N PRO A 596 -20.56 11.95 20.36
CA PRO A 596 -19.82 11.35 21.48
C PRO A 596 -18.43 10.83 21.13
N TYR A 597 -18.20 10.42 19.87
CA TYR A 597 -16.89 10.00 19.38
C TYR A 597 -15.92 11.18 19.26
N THR A 598 -16.37 12.27 18.61
CA THR A 598 -15.59 13.52 18.49
C THR A 598 -15.38 14.25 19.80
N ASP A 599 -16.21 14.02 20.82
CA ASP A 599 -16.04 14.67 22.12
C ASP A 599 -15.04 13.98 23.03
N LYS A 600 -14.85 12.67 22.87
CA LYS A 600 -14.04 11.87 23.80
C LYS A 600 -12.67 11.48 23.26
N ARG A 601 -12.56 11.14 21.97
CA ARG A 601 -11.35 10.46 21.44
C ARG A 601 -10.56 11.24 20.40
N HIS A 602 -11.23 11.76 19.37
CA HIS A 602 -10.54 12.34 18.20
C HIS A 602 -11.13 13.67 17.73
N SER A 603 -10.23 14.62 17.45
CA SER A 603 -10.58 15.89 16.82
C SER A 603 -10.90 15.69 15.33
N PRO A 604 -11.91 16.36 14.77
CA PRO A 604 -12.07 16.49 13.33
C PRO A 604 -10.80 16.98 12.62
N LEU A 605 -10.01 17.83 13.28
CA LEU A 605 -8.72 18.32 12.77
C LEU A 605 -7.73 17.15 12.54
N SER A 606 -7.79 16.09 13.35
CA SER A 606 -6.95 14.90 13.17
C SER A 606 -7.28 14.17 11.87
N PHE A 607 -8.56 14.06 11.50
CA PHE A 607 -8.97 13.36 10.28
C PHE A 607 -8.58 14.14 9.02
N VAL A 608 -8.71 15.48 9.00
CA VAL A 608 -8.27 16.31 7.86
C VAL A 608 -6.76 16.20 7.59
N LEU A 609 -5.96 16.08 8.64
CA LEU A 609 -4.51 15.95 8.51
C LEU A 609 -4.04 14.52 8.21
N GLY A 610 -4.95 13.56 8.13
CA GLY A 610 -4.61 12.13 8.00
C GLY A 610 -3.93 11.55 9.25
N MET A 611 -4.21 12.15 10.42
CA MET A 611 -3.71 11.71 11.73
C MET A 611 -4.74 10.89 12.51
N ALA A 612 -5.84 10.47 11.87
CA ALA A 612 -6.81 9.56 12.47
C ALA A 612 -6.15 8.21 12.79
N PRO A 613 -6.61 7.48 13.83
CA PRO A 613 -6.13 6.15 14.16
C PRO A 613 -6.65 5.15 13.13
N ASP A 614 -6.08 5.15 11.93
CA ASP A 614 -6.29 4.06 10.99
C ASP A 614 -5.31 4.15 9.82
N ARG A 615 -4.07 3.81 10.14
CA ARG A 615 -3.16 3.13 9.23
C ARG A 615 -2.34 2.23 10.14
N GLU A 616 -2.65 0.94 10.13
CA GLU A 616 -1.79 -0.18 10.53
C GLU A 616 -0.37 0.28 10.93
N PHE A 617 -0.22 0.74 12.19
CA PHE A 617 1.03 1.18 12.82
C PHE A 617 1.98 2.06 11.97
N ILE A 618 1.49 2.82 11.00
CA ILE A 618 2.25 3.92 10.43
C ILE A 618 2.18 5.04 11.47
N PRO A 619 3.32 5.60 11.95
CA PRO A 619 3.28 6.80 12.77
C PRO A 619 2.37 7.80 12.06
N PRO A 620 1.41 8.44 12.75
CA PRO A 620 0.47 9.31 12.06
C PRO A 620 1.31 10.29 11.25
N SER A 621 1.05 10.35 9.95
CA SER A 621 1.86 11.14 9.02
C SER A 621 0.95 12.17 8.39
N ILE A 622 1.35 13.44 8.42
CA ILE A 622 0.62 14.48 7.68
C ILE A 622 0.56 14.06 6.22
N SER A 623 -0.65 13.81 5.71
CA SER A 623 -0.83 13.35 4.33
C SER A 623 -0.30 14.41 3.36
N THR A 624 0.43 14.01 2.31
CA THR A 624 0.77 14.91 1.20
C THR A 624 -0.45 15.44 0.44
N LYS A 625 -1.63 14.87 0.71
CA LYS A 625 -2.95 15.32 0.23
C LYS A 625 -3.71 16.18 1.25
N THR A 626 -3.04 16.69 2.28
CA THR A 626 -3.67 17.57 3.28
C THR A 626 -4.37 18.73 2.57
N ASN A 627 -5.59 19.06 3.00
CA ASN A 627 -6.36 20.18 2.48
C ASN A 627 -6.32 21.36 3.47
N PRO A 628 -5.44 22.36 3.27
CA PRO A 628 -5.29 23.47 4.20
C PRO A 628 -6.56 24.32 4.29
N ARG A 629 -7.35 24.39 3.21
CA ARG A 629 -8.59 25.18 3.18
C ARG A 629 -9.68 24.55 4.05
N LEU A 630 -9.75 23.22 4.05
CA LEU A 630 -10.70 22.50 4.89
C LEU A 630 -10.30 22.56 6.36
N LEU A 631 -8.99 22.49 6.65
CA LEU A 631 -8.44 22.72 7.99
C LEU A 631 -8.81 24.11 8.51
N GLU A 632 -8.53 25.16 7.72
CA GLU A 632 -8.90 26.54 8.05
C GLU A 632 -10.40 26.68 8.30
N ARG A 633 -11.23 26.05 7.44
CA ARG A 633 -12.68 26.09 7.61
C ARG A 633 -13.17 25.47 8.91
N LEU A 634 -12.59 24.35 9.35
CA LEU A 634 -12.95 23.74 10.64
C LEU A 634 -12.61 24.65 11.81
N LEU A 635 -11.46 25.33 11.74
CA LEU A 635 -11.01 26.26 12.76
C LEU A 635 -11.92 27.50 12.80
N GLU A 636 -12.34 28.03 11.64
CA GLU A 636 -13.33 29.12 11.52
C GLU A 636 -14.70 28.76 12.11
N VAL A 637 -15.12 27.50 11.98
CA VAL A 637 -16.38 26.98 12.52
C VAL A 637 -16.28 26.72 14.04
N GLY A 638 -15.08 26.82 14.63
CA GLY A 638 -14.88 26.83 16.08
C GLY A 638 -14.26 25.56 16.66
N HIS A 639 -13.68 24.68 15.83
CA HIS A 639 -12.91 23.54 16.36
C HIS A 639 -11.58 24.05 16.95
N ASP A 640 -11.37 23.85 18.25
CA ASP A 640 -10.19 24.35 18.97
C ASP A 640 -8.99 23.38 18.87
N PRO A 641 -7.81 23.83 18.40
CA PRO A 641 -6.60 23.01 18.35
C PRO A 641 -6.10 22.56 19.74
N ASN A 642 -6.51 23.25 20.81
CA ASN A 642 -6.13 22.96 22.19
C ASN A 642 -7.22 22.21 22.99
N LYS A 643 -8.34 21.82 22.35
CA LYS A 643 -9.33 20.94 23.01
C LYS A 643 -8.65 19.63 23.41
N VAL A 644 -8.88 19.21 24.66
CA VAL A 644 -8.32 18.00 25.25
C VAL A 644 -9.18 16.80 24.86
N TYR A 645 -8.54 15.72 24.41
CA TYR A 645 -9.14 14.44 24.07
C TYR A 645 -8.37 13.32 24.79
N GLY A 646 -8.96 12.71 25.83
CA GLY A 646 -8.21 11.85 26.74
C GLY A 646 -7.15 12.67 27.50
N ASP A 647 -5.87 12.27 27.39
CA ASP A 647 -4.75 12.93 28.07
C ASP A 647 -4.02 14.00 27.23
N ASP A 648 -4.35 14.12 25.94
CA ASP A 648 -3.64 14.98 24.99
C ASP A 648 -4.58 15.95 24.27
N THR A 649 -4.05 17.07 23.80
CA THR A 649 -4.73 17.96 22.83
C THR A 649 -4.47 17.53 21.40
N PHE A 650 -5.29 17.99 20.45
CA PHE A 650 -4.97 17.83 19.02
C PHE A 650 -3.58 18.40 18.69
N TRP A 651 -3.29 19.60 19.18
CA TRP A 651 -2.01 20.28 18.96
C TRP A 651 -0.80 19.48 19.47
N THR A 652 -0.86 18.94 20.68
CA THR A 652 0.24 18.15 21.25
C THR A 652 0.45 16.82 20.52
N ARG A 653 -0.62 16.18 20.03
CA ARG A 653 -0.52 15.01 19.13
C ARG A 653 0.10 15.37 17.78
N PHE A 654 -0.31 16.50 17.20
CA PHE A 654 0.26 17.03 15.96
C PHE A 654 1.76 17.27 16.10
N LEU A 655 2.19 17.92 17.18
CA LEU A 655 3.61 18.18 17.44
C LEU A 655 4.43 16.88 17.58
N ARG A 656 3.89 15.85 18.22
CA ARG A 656 4.56 14.54 18.37
C ARG A 656 4.77 13.84 17.03
N VAL A 657 3.74 13.85 16.19
CA VAL A 657 3.77 13.35 14.82
C VAL A 657 4.78 14.12 13.96
N TYR A 658 4.74 15.44 14.09
CA TYR A 658 5.58 16.37 13.38
C TYR A 658 7.07 16.26 13.76
N THR A 659 7.39 15.92 15.01
CA THR A 659 8.77 15.81 15.52
C THR A 659 9.38 14.41 15.46
N GLY A 660 8.56 13.35 15.35
CA GLY A 660 9.02 11.96 15.27
C GLY A 660 9.52 11.38 16.61
N SER A 661 9.85 10.08 16.63
CA SER A 661 10.36 9.39 17.82
C SER A 661 11.84 9.72 18.06
N ALA A 662 12.11 10.69 18.95
CA ALA A 662 13.28 10.98 19.81
C ALA A 662 14.73 10.55 19.47
N HIS A 663 15.06 9.92 18.33
CA HIS A 663 16.36 9.28 18.09
C HIS A 663 16.98 9.45 16.69
N LEU A 664 16.41 10.26 15.80
CA LEU A 664 17.07 10.64 14.56
C LEU A 664 16.91 12.14 14.30
N PRO A 665 17.93 12.81 13.72
CA PRO A 665 17.79 14.20 13.31
C PRO A 665 16.70 14.25 12.24
N LEU A 666 15.56 14.84 12.62
CA LEU A 666 14.58 15.54 11.79
C LEU A 666 14.49 15.05 10.35
N HIS A 667 13.41 14.33 10.00
CA HIS A 667 13.11 14.09 8.59
C HIS A 667 12.81 15.46 7.93
N PRO A 668 13.73 16.07 7.14
CA PRO A 668 13.61 17.47 6.73
C PRO A 668 12.41 17.70 5.80
N SER A 669 11.83 16.63 5.24
CA SER A 669 10.68 16.72 4.35
C SER A 669 9.38 17.08 5.07
N MET A 670 9.14 16.63 6.31
CA MET A 670 7.83 16.83 6.97
C MET A 670 7.68 18.26 7.47
N PHE A 671 8.75 18.81 8.04
CA PHE A 671 8.78 20.22 8.45
C PHE A 671 8.65 21.16 7.26
N GLY A 672 9.44 20.92 6.20
CA GLY A 672 9.34 21.67 4.95
C GLY A 672 7.92 21.63 4.38
N VAL A 673 7.29 20.45 4.32
CA VAL A 673 5.90 20.30 3.84
C VAL A 673 4.91 21.07 4.72
N ALA A 674 5.01 20.99 6.05
CA ALA A 674 4.09 21.71 6.95
C ALA A 674 4.22 23.24 6.84
N LEU A 675 5.43 23.73 6.58
CA LEU A 675 5.69 25.15 6.28
C LEU A 675 5.15 25.56 4.91
N GLU A 676 5.45 24.79 3.86
CA GLU A 676 4.99 25.06 2.48
C GLU A 676 3.47 25.04 2.35
N THR A 677 2.81 24.13 3.07
CA THR A 677 1.35 23.97 3.06
C THR A 677 0.62 24.95 3.98
N GLY A 678 1.35 25.72 4.80
CA GLY A 678 0.78 26.71 5.71
C GLY A 678 0.07 26.13 6.94
N ILE A 679 0.14 24.82 7.19
CA ILE A 679 -0.59 24.15 8.29
C ILE A 679 -0.22 24.75 9.66
N LEU A 680 1.08 24.91 9.92
CA LEU A 680 1.59 25.51 11.16
C LEU A 680 1.11 26.95 11.34
N GLU A 681 1.14 27.73 10.26
CA GLU A 681 0.68 29.12 10.24
C GLU A 681 -0.82 29.20 10.57
N THR A 682 -1.64 28.37 9.93
CA THR A 682 -3.09 28.30 10.15
C THR A 682 -3.44 27.89 11.59
N LEU A 683 -2.78 26.87 12.14
CA LEU A 683 -3.03 26.42 13.52
C LEU A 683 -2.68 27.49 14.55
N LEU A 684 -1.53 28.14 14.41
CA LEU A 684 -1.11 29.22 15.31
C LEU A 684 -2.03 30.44 15.23
N ARG A 685 -2.48 30.84 14.02
CA ARG A 685 -3.47 31.92 13.85
C ARG A 685 -4.79 31.64 14.55
N HIS A 686 -5.13 30.37 14.70
CA HIS A 686 -6.36 29.92 15.37
C HIS A 686 -6.10 29.44 16.80
N GLY A 687 -5.01 29.91 17.42
CA GLY A 687 -4.81 29.84 18.86
C GLY A 687 -4.05 28.61 19.36
N ALA A 688 -3.45 27.79 18.50
CA ALA A 688 -2.63 26.66 18.92
C ALA A 688 -1.51 27.11 19.89
N ASP A 689 -1.35 26.42 21.02
CA ASP A 689 -0.50 26.86 22.13
C ASP A 689 1.01 26.63 21.88
N PRO A 690 1.81 27.67 21.62
CA PRO A 690 3.24 27.52 21.35
C PRO A 690 4.07 27.12 22.59
N THR A 691 3.46 27.09 23.78
CA THR A 691 4.11 26.71 25.04
C THR A 691 4.00 25.22 25.37
N SER A 692 3.23 24.47 24.58
CA SER A 692 3.10 23.02 24.68
C SER A 692 4.46 22.31 24.55
N TYR A 693 4.64 21.23 25.32
CA TYR A 693 5.92 20.53 25.46
C TYR A 693 6.12 19.44 24.40
N ILE A 694 7.36 19.34 23.93
CA ILE A 694 7.84 18.35 22.97
C ILE A 694 8.99 17.55 23.61
N SER A 695 8.98 16.24 23.42
CA SER A 695 10.08 15.37 23.84
C SER A 695 11.31 15.60 22.97
N LEU A 696 12.39 16.11 23.57
CA LEU A 696 13.69 16.24 22.92
C LEU A 696 14.46 14.91 23.00
N THR A 697 14.35 14.21 24.12
CA THR A 697 14.88 12.86 24.37
C THR A 697 13.93 12.11 25.30
N HIS A 698 14.23 10.85 25.63
CA HIS A 698 13.50 10.11 26.68
C HIS A 698 13.58 10.78 28.06
N SER A 699 14.59 11.65 28.29
CA SER A 699 14.83 12.29 29.58
C SER A 699 14.42 13.77 29.64
N TYR A 700 14.11 14.40 28.50
CA TYR A 700 13.90 15.85 28.42
C TYR A 700 12.71 16.24 27.54
N LYS A 701 11.85 17.15 28.04
CA LYS A 701 10.83 17.85 27.25
C LYS A 701 11.04 19.37 27.30
N ILE A 702 11.00 20.01 26.13
CA ILE A 702 11.12 21.46 25.95
C ILE A 702 9.85 22.06 25.35
N PRO A 703 9.57 23.36 25.56
CA PRO A 703 8.49 24.04 24.86
C PRO A 703 8.67 24.03 23.33
N PHE A 704 7.57 23.94 22.57
CA PHE A 704 7.59 23.91 21.11
C PHE A 704 8.33 25.10 20.50
N TRP A 705 8.12 26.32 21.00
CA TRP A 705 8.81 27.50 20.47
C TRP A 705 10.33 27.36 20.51
N LEU A 706 10.88 26.70 21.55
CA LEU A 706 12.31 26.50 21.66
C LEU A 706 12.77 25.44 20.65
N HIS A 707 12.00 24.37 20.48
CA HIS A 707 12.26 23.38 19.43
C HIS A 707 12.23 24.01 18.03
N LEU A 708 11.25 24.86 17.75
CA LEU A 708 11.11 25.59 16.50
C LEU A 708 12.35 26.46 16.21
N LEU A 709 12.92 27.14 17.22
CA LEU A 709 14.14 27.92 17.05
C LEU A 709 15.30 27.06 16.52
N PHE A 710 15.45 25.82 16.97
CA PHE A 710 16.46 24.90 16.44
C PHE A 710 16.16 24.45 15.03
N LEU A 711 14.90 24.17 14.71
CA LEU A 711 14.50 23.87 13.33
C LEU A 711 14.90 24.99 12.39
N GLY A 712 14.81 26.25 12.83
CA GLY A 712 15.29 27.42 12.10
C GLY A 712 16.73 27.31 11.64
N ALA A 713 17.58 26.63 12.42
CA ALA A 713 18.99 26.40 12.09
C ALA A 713 19.20 25.33 11.01
N TYR A 714 18.18 24.54 10.69
CA TYR A 714 18.20 23.51 9.64
C TYR A 714 17.28 23.86 8.46
N THR A 715 16.61 25.02 8.48
CA THR A 715 15.69 25.47 7.44
C THR A 715 16.43 25.88 6.16
N ASN A 716 16.06 25.29 5.02
CA ASN A 716 16.59 25.66 3.70
C ASN A 716 16.13 27.08 3.29
N TRP A 717 16.91 27.77 2.45
CA TRP A 717 16.62 29.10 1.89
C TRP A 717 15.18 29.22 1.35
N ASN A 718 14.71 28.20 0.62
CA ASN A 718 13.37 28.18 0.02
C ASN A 718 12.22 28.25 1.06
N HIS A 719 12.48 27.92 2.33
CA HIS A 719 11.48 27.88 3.39
C HIS A 719 11.62 28.99 4.42
N GLN A 720 12.66 29.82 4.33
CA GLN A 720 12.97 30.85 5.34
C GLN A 720 11.84 31.87 5.53
N LEU A 721 11.19 32.31 4.45
CA LEU A 721 10.09 33.27 4.53
C LEU A 721 8.86 32.70 5.25
N ALA A 722 8.47 31.46 4.91
CA ALA A 722 7.37 30.75 5.58
C ALA A 722 7.71 30.50 7.06
N PHE A 723 8.94 30.10 7.34
CA PHE A 723 9.43 29.93 8.70
C PHE A 723 9.34 31.24 9.51
N GLU A 724 9.79 32.37 8.95
CA GLU A 724 9.78 33.65 9.67
C GLU A 724 8.35 34.06 10.07
N LYS A 725 7.36 33.81 9.21
CA LYS A 725 5.94 34.04 9.53
C LYS A 725 5.48 33.20 10.72
N VAL A 726 5.78 31.90 10.70
CA VAL A 726 5.45 30.97 11.78
C VAL A 726 6.17 31.37 13.07
N TRP A 727 7.43 31.80 12.99
CA TRP A 727 8.21 32.27 14.14
C TRP A 727 7.61 33.51 14.79
N ILE A 728 7.21 34.51 13.99
CA ILE A 728 6.56 35.73 14.49
C ILE A 728 5.26 35.38 15.20
N LEU A 729 4.39 34.58 14.56
CA LEU A 729 3.13 34.14 15.15
C LEU A 729 3.36 33.35 16.45
N THR A 730 4.36 32.48 16.50
CA THR A 730 4.74 31.74 17.69
C THR A 730 5.08 32.70 18.84
N LEU A 731 5.96 33.69 18.59
CA LEU A 731 6.33 34.68 19.61
C LEU A 731 5.17 35.55 20.06
N GLU A 732 4.24 35.90 19.17
CA GLU A 732 3.03 36.66 19.51
C GLU A 732 2.15 35.92 20.52
N HIS A 733 1.98 34.60 20.34
CA HIS A 733 1.08 33.77 21.15
C HIS A 733 1.70 33.26 22.47
N ILE A 734 2.99 33.51 22.72
CA ILE A 734 3.62 33.17 24.01
C ILE A 734 3.27 34.25 25.06
N PRO A 735 2.64 33.88 26.19
CA PRO A 735 2.25 34.82 27.24
C PRO A 735 3.46 35.38 28.01
N ALA A 736 4.42 34.55 28.40
CA ALA A 736 5.63 34.97 29.12
C ALA A 736 6.82 34.02 28.89
N LEU A 737 7.81 34.44 28.10
CA LEU A 737 9.05 33.68 27.90
C LEU A 737 9.89 33.55 29.18
N SER A 738 9.75 34.49 30.12
CA SER A 738 10.47 34.47 31.40
C SER A 738 10.05 33.37 32.35
N GLU A 739 8.88 32.77 32.13
CA GLU A 739 8.36 31.69 32.98
C GLU A 739 8.55 30.30 32.35
N ALA A 740 9.21 30.24 31.18
CA ALA A 740 9.43 29.01 30.46
C ALA A 740 10.17 27.96 31.32
N LYS A 741 9.69 26.72 31.28
CA LYS A 741 10.27 25.59 32.01
C LYS A 741 10.80 24.52 31.08
N LEU A 742 11.68 23.70 31.63
CA LEU A 742 12.19 22.46 31.07
C LEU A 742 11.67 21.32 31.93
N LEU A 743 11.14 20.24 31.34
CA LEU A 743 10.77 19.05 32.09
C LEU A 743 11.86 17.98 31.94
N LYS A 744 12.29 17.39 33.05
CA LYS A 744 13.33 16.37 33.11
C LYS A 744 12.87 15.16 33.91
N VAL A 745 13.12 13.95 33.39
CA VAL A 745 12.98 12.69 34.13
C VAL A 745 14.38 12.20 34.49
N TYR A 746 14.52 11.77 35.75
CA TYR A 746 15.71 11.06 36.21
C TYR A 746 15.40 9.56 36.15
N GLU A 747 16.35 8.73 35.68
CA GLU A 747 16.16 7.28 35.62
C GLU A 747 15.56 6.75 36.94
N PRO A 748 14.54 5.86 36.89
CA PRO A 748 13.96 5.33 38.10
C PRO A 748 15.02 4.55 38.86
N SER A 749 15.24 4.92 40.13
CA SER A 749 15.90 4.03 41.06
C SER A 749 15.07 2.73 41.14
N VAL A 750 15.75 1.59 41.11
CA VAL A 750 15.14 0.25 41.11
C VAL A 750 14.06 0.17 42.21
N GLY A 751 12.78 0.23 41.84
CA GLY A 751 11.64 0.02 42.75
C GLY A 751 10.50 1.04 42.74
N SER A 752 10.49 2.10 41.93
CA SER A 752 9.32 3.01 41.82
C SER A 752 8.58 2.85 40.49
N GLU A 753 7.34 2.36 40.53
CA GLU A 753 6.41 2.43 39.40
C GLU A 753 5.85 3.86 39.29
N GLY A 754 6.32 4.60 38.27
CA GLY A 754 5.81 5.92 37.88
C GLY A 754 6.91 6.89 37.41
N GLU A 755 6.88 7.27 36.14
CA GLU A 755 7.75 8.34 35.59
C GLU A 755 7.28 9.72 36.08
N SER A 756 7.90 10.29 37.12
CA SER A 756 7.57 11.66 37.56
C SER A 756 8.45 12.70 36.86
N TRP A 757 7.86 13.50 35.97
CA TRP A 757 8.53 14.63 35.33
C TRP A 757 8.78 15.76 36.35
N THR A 758 10.03 16.26 36.42
CA THR A 758 10.41 17.40 37.28
C THR A 758 10.56 18.67 36.45
N SER A 759 10.02 19.79 36.92
CA SER A 759 10.04 21.09 36.23
C SER A 759 11.22 21.95 36.71
N HIS A 760 12.00 22.47 35.76
CA HIS A 760 13.19 23.30 35.97
C HIS A 760 13.05 24.64 35.24
N ASP A 761 13.74 25.68 35.71
CA ASP A 761 13.82 26.94 34.96
C ASP A 761 14.57 26.75 33.65
N LEU A 762 13.94 27.11 32.52
CA LEU A 762 14.52 26.84 31.21
C LEU A 762 15.84 27.58 31.00
N TRP A 763 15.89 28.86 31.39
CA TRP A 763 17.04 29.72 31.10
C TRP A 763 18.26 29.34 31.95
N ASP A 764 18.04 28.87 33.18
CA ASP A 764 19.13 28.32 33.99
C ASP A 764 19.60 26.96 33.43
N ALA A 765 18.69 26.09 33.02
CA ALA A 765 19.06 24.81 32.42
C ALA A 765 19.88 24.99 31.13
N LEU A 766 19.51 25.96 30.28
CA LEU A 766 20.23 26.25 29.03
C LEU A 766 21.65 26.80 29.24
N LEU A 767 21.94 27.41 30.40
CA LEU A 767 23.26 27.96 30.73
C LEU A 767 24.15 26.99 31.51
N TYR A 768 23.55 26.04 32.24
CA TYR A 768 24.28 25.26 33.26
C TYR A 768 24.09 23.73 33.19
N ASP A 769 23.14 23.19 32.39
CA ASP A 769 22.96 21.73 32.23
C ASP A 769 23.74 21.23 31.00
N ALA A 770 24.99 20.76 31.20
CA ALA A 770 25.90 20.33 30.13
C ALA A 770 25.33 19.26 29.15
N PRO A 771 24.51 18.28 29.58
CA PRO A 771 23.85 17.35 28.65
C PRO A 771 22.88 18.01 27.67
N MET A 772 22.18 19.09 28.09
CA MET A 772 21.37 19.89 27.18
C MET A 772 22.25 20.65 26.18
N GLU A 773 23.49 20.93 26.54
CA GLU A 773 24.42 21.63 25.68
C GLU A 773 24.80 20.81 24.44
N GLU A 774 25.15 19.54 24.65
CA GLU A 774 25.51 18.56 23.61
C GLU A 774 24.31 18.19 22.70
N LEU A 775 23.10 18.16 23.25
CA LEU A 775 21.89 17.76 22.49
C LEU A 775 21.42 18.80 21.47
N MET A 776 21.98 20.02 21.47
CA MET A 776 21.41 21.19 20.80
C MET A 776 22.47 21.94 19.96
N GLU A 777 23.33 21.21 19.24
CA GLU A 777 24.33 21.78 18.33
C GLU A 777 23.69 22.52 17.13
N LEU A 778 24.18 23.73 16.85
CA LEU A 778 23.79 24.54 15.68
C LEU A 778 24.78 24.29 14.53
N PRO A 779 24.32 24.09 13.28
CA PRO A 779 25.20 23.84 12.16
C PRO A 779 26.09 25.06 11.83
N PRO A 780 27.35 24.86 11.39
CA PRO A 780 28.33 25.95 11.24
C PRO A 780 28.03 26.97 10.13
N ALA A 781 27.12 26.67 9.20
CA ALA A 781 27.10 27.26 7.86
C ALA A 781 25.75 27.84 7.40
N LEU A 782 24.68 27.78 8.19
CA LEU A 782 23.43 28.44 7.78
C LEU A 782 23.65 29.95 7.66
N GLU A 783 22.98 30.62 6.73
CA GLU A 783 23.14 32.06 6.53
C GLU A 783 22.96 32.79 7.86
N LYS A 784 24.09 33.24 8.45
CA LYS A 784 24.11 33.85 9.79
C LYS A 784 23.04 34.93 9.94
N LYS A 785 22.70 35.62 8.85
CA LYS A 785 21.67 36.68 8.82
C LYS A 785 20.25 36.19 9.16
N PHE A 786 19.81 35.06 8.62
CA PHE A 786 18.46 34.55 8.88
C PHE A 786 18.32 34.18 10.37
N LEU A 787 19.26 33.39 10.89
CA LEU A 787 19.30 33.01 12.30
C LEU A 787 19.42 34.22 13.23
N LEU A 788 20.28 35.19 12.90
CA LEU A 788 20.39 36.44 13.67
C LEU A 788 19.08 37.23 13.69
N GLY A 789 18.29 37.20 12.61
CA GLY A 789 16.96 37.80 12.56
C GLY A 789 15.95 37.09 13.48
N LEU A 790 16.01 35.76 13.60
CA LEU A 790 15.17 35.03 14.56
C LEU A 790 15.54 35.37 16.01
N PHE A 791 16.84 35.44 16.30
CA PHE A 791 17.38 35.79 17.61
C PHE A 791 17.04 37.24 18.01
N GLU A 792 17.10 38.18 17.07
CA GLU A 792 16.69 39.56 17.30
C GLU A 792 15.24 39.62 17.79
N LYS A 793 14.32 38.93 17.12
CA LYS A 793 12.89 38.89 17.49
C LYS A 793 12.68 38.24 18.86
N LEU A 794 13.46 37.21 19.21
CA LEU A 794 13.41 36.57 20.53
C LEU A 794 13.86 37.53 21.64
N LEU A 795 14.98 38.21 21.43
CA LEU A 795 15.52 39.20 22.37
C LEU A 795 14.57 40.39 22.51
N ASP A 796 13.94 40.82 21.43
CA ASP A 796 12.93 41.87 21.44
C ASP A 796 11.72 41.49 22.30
N LYS A 797 11.22 40.26 22.21
CA LYS A 797 10.14 39.76 23.07
C LYS A 797 10.52 39.72 24.56
N LEU A 798 11.81 39.60 24.87
CA LEU A 798 12.34 39.56 26.24
C LEU A 798 12.77 40.93 26.78
N ARG A 799 12.69 41.99 25.98
CA ARG A 799 13.22 43.32 26.31
C ARG A 799 12.69 43.88 27.63
N ASP A 800 11.44 43.58 27.97
CA ASP A 800 10.78 44.06 29.19
C ASP A 800 11.11 43.21 30.44
N ASN A 801 11.90 42.14 30.31
CA ASN A 801 12.41 41.32 31.41
C ASN A 801 13.95 41.28 31.40
N PRO A 802 14.63 42.26 32.04
CA PRO A 802 16.09 42.42 31.95
C PRO A 802 16.89 41.19 32.43
N ALA A 803 16.39 40.47 33.44
CA ALA A 803 17.06 39.29 33.97
C ALA A 803 17.05 38.14 32.96
N THR A 804 15.89 37.88 32.35
CA THR A 804 15.75 36.82 31.33
C THR A 804 16.43 37.22 30.03
N PHE A 805 16.34 38.49 29.64
CA PHE A 805 17.05 39.04 28.48
C PHE A 805 18.55 38.76 28.57
N LEU A 806 19.17 39.03 29.73
CA LEU A 806 20.59 38.80 29.93
C LEU A 806 20.95 37.30 29.86
N LYS A 807 20.14 36.43 30.46
CA LYS A 807 20.33 34.97 30.37
C LYS A 807 20.25 34.49 28.91
N CYS A 808 19.24 34.95 28.16
CA CYS A 808 19.05 34.62 26.75
C CYS A 808 20.21 35.14 25.88
N GLN A 809 20.62 36.40 26.08
CA GLN A 809 21.75 37.01 25.37
C GLN A 809 23.05 36.22 25.60
N ASN A 810 23.35 35.86 26.85
CA ASN A 810 24.54 35.10 27.20
C ASN A 810 24.50 33.70 26.59
N TRP A 811 23.34 33.03 26.63
CA TRP A 811 23.16 31.72 26.00
C TRP A 811 23.39 31.78 24.48
N LEU A 812 22.79 32.75 23.78
CA LEU A 812 22.97 32.93 22.34
C LEU A 812 24.43 33.29 21.97
N ALA A 813 25.08 34.13 22.77
CA ALA A 813 26.47 34.53 22.58
C ALA A 813 27.41 33.33 22.74
N HIS A 814 27.20 32.52 23.78
CA HIS A 814 27.92 31.27 23.99
C HIS A 814 27.78 30.33 22.79
N ARG A 815 26.55 30.13 22.29
CA ARG A 815 26.25 29.25 21.15
C ARG A 815 26.85 29.70 19.82
N LEU A 816 27.03 31.01 19.65
CA LEU A 816 27.62 31.60 18.44
C LEU A 816 29.13 31.81 18.55
N GLU A 817 29.75 31.41 19.68
CA GLU A 817 31.16 31.65 20.00
C GLU A 817 31.58 33.12 19.84
N VAL A 818 30.72 34.03 20.29
CA VAL A 818 30.94 35.49 20.24
C VAL A 818 30.75 36.11 21.61
N ASP A 819 31.34 37.29 21.80
CA ASP A 819 31.04 38.09 22.99
C ASP A 819 29.58 38.61 22.95
N PRO A 820 28.86 38.70 24.09
CA PRO A 820 27.50 39.23 24.13
C PRO A 820 27.33 40.63 23.53
N HIS A 821 28.36 41.48 23.63
CA HIS A 821 28.37 42.81 23.02
C HIS A 821 28.57 42.73 21.49
N GLU A 822 29.38 41.79 21.02
CA GLU A 822 29.57 41.52 19.59
C GLU A 822 28.29 40.94 18.96
N LEU A 823 27.56 40.08 19.66
CA LEU A 823 26.26 39.57 19.22
C LEU A 823 25.28 40.72 18.93
N MET A 824 25.15 41.67 19.85
CA MET A 824 24.23 42.82 19.70
C MET A 824 24.60 43.73 18.52
N GLN A 825 25.86 43.78 18.12
CA GLN A 825 26.31 44.50 16.93
C GLN A 825 26.04 43.76 15.62
N ARG A 826 25.93 42.42 15.69
CA ARG A 826 25.67 41.55 14.53
C ARG A 826 24.19 41.38 14.22
N LEU A 827 23.28 41.66 15.17
CA LEU A 827 21.84 41.63 14.93
C LEU A 827 21.45 42.62 13.81
N PRO A 828 20.52 42.26 12.91
CA PRO A 828 20.06 43.16 11.86
C PRO A 828 19.55 44.49 12.43
N SER A 829 19.71 45.59 11.68
CA SER A 829 18.98 46.83 11.99
C SER A 829 17.64 46.84 11.24
N LYS A 830 16.60 47.49 11.79
CA LYS A 830 15.26 47.64 11.14
C LYS A 830 15.32 48.10 9.66
N GLN A 831 16.37 48.83 9.25
CA GLN A 831 16.57 49.26 7.85
C GLN A 831 17.17 48.16 6.96
N GLN A 832 18.01 47.27 7.49
CA GLN A 832 18.61 46.16 6.75
C GLN A 832 17.61 45.03 6.50
N GLU A 833 16.71 44.76 7.45
CA GLU A 833 15.60 43.80 7.33
C GLU A 833 14.65 44.16 6.17
N MET A 834 14.28 45.44 6.03
CA MET A 834 13.48 45.92 4.89
C MET A 834 14.21 45.73 3.55
N SER A 835 15.53 45.87 3.51
CA SER A 835 16.31 45.69 2.28
C SER A 835 16.43 44.21 1.86
N PHE A 836 16.49 43.30 2.83
CA PHE A 836 16.51 41.85 2.60
C PHE A 836 15.15 41.33 2.13
N ARG A 837 14.06 41.77 2.78
CA ARG A 837 12.68 41.45 2.37
C ARG A 837 12.35 41.95 0.97
N LYS A 838 12.87 43.13 0.60
CA LYS A 838 12.69 43.69 -0.74
C LYS A 838 13.41 42.87 -1.83
N ARG A 839 14.63 42.39 -1.55
CA ARG A 839 15.38 41.51 -2.48
C ARG A 839 14.73 40.14 -2.66
N LEU A 840 14.21 39.54 -1.57
CA LEU A 840 13.50 38.26 -1.63
C LEU A 840 12.18 38.35 -2.42
N ALA A 841 11.43 39.44 -2.24
CA ALA A 841 10.21 39.69 -3.03
C ALA A 841 10.50 39.92 -4.52
N GLU A 842 11.60 40.61 -4.84
CA GLU A 842 12.07 40.82 -6.22
C GLU A 842 12.54 39.50 -6.88
N GLU A 843 13.14 38.58 -6.12
CA GLU A 843 13.58 37.26 -6.61
C GLU A 843 12.43 36.24 -6.75
N GLU A 844 11.36 36.31 -5.92
CA GLU A 844 10.15 35.50 -6.09
C GLU A 844 9.34 35.88 -7.34
N GLU A 845 9.28 37.17 -7.72
CA GLU A 845 8.67 37.60 -8.99
C GLU A 845 9.45 37.08 -10.21
N GLU A 846 10.79 37.03 -10.14
CA GLU A 846 11.62 36.45 -11.20
C GLU A 846 11.58 34.91 -11.23
N GLY A 847 11.49 34.24 -10.07
CA GLY A 847 11.36 32.79 -9.93
C GLY A 847 9.99 32.25 -10.35
N GLY A 848 8.91 32.96 -10.01
CA GLY A 848 7.53 32.66 -10.39
C GLY A 848 7.28 32.71 -11.90
N SER A 849 8.02 33.57 -12.61
CA SER A 849 8.01 33.67 -14.08
C SER A 849 8.72 32.48 -14.77
N ARG A 850 9.69 31.85 -14.11
CA ARG A 850 10.35 30.63 -14.60
C ARG A 850 9.51 29.38 -14.35
N THR A 851 8.86 29.26 -13.20
CA THR A 851 8.00 28.09 -12.88
C THR A 851 6.69 28.09 -13.68
N THR A 852 6.11 29.24 -14.03
CA THR A 852 4.96 29.30 -14.94
C THR A 852 5.29 28.93 -16.39
N LYS A 853 6.55 29.07 -16.83
CA LYS A 853 7.00 28.57 -18.15
C LYS A 853 7.19 27.06 -18.18
N THR A 854 7.63 26.45 -17.08
CA THR A 854 7.77 24.98 -16.99
C THR A 854 6.42 24.27 -16.79
N ARG A 855 5.44 24.93 -16.15
CA ARG A 855 4.07 24.40 -15.96
C ARG A 855 3.16 24.53 -17.19
N ARG A 856 3.58 25.25 -18.23
CA ARG A 856 2.91 25.31 -19.55
C ARG A 856 3.51 24.35 -20.57
N LEU A 857 4.51 23.55 -20.18
CA LEU A 857 5.21 22.58 -21.04
C LEU A 857 5.28 21.16 -20.43
N ALA A 858 4.48 20.87 -19.41
CA ALA A 858 4.26 19.54 -18.86
C ALA A 858 2.80 19.14 -18.99
#